data_AF-A0A9P3L9Q0-F1
#
_entry.id   AF-A0A9P3L9Q0-F1
#
_cell.length_a   1.000
_cell.length_b   1.000
_cell.length_c   1.000
_cell.angle_alpha   90.00
_cell.angle_beta   90.00
_cell.angle_gamma   90.00
#
_symmetry.space_group_name_H-M   'P 1'
#
loop_
_entity.id
_entity.type
_entity.pdbx_description
1 polymer ?
#
loop_
_entity_poly.entity_id
_entity_poly.type
_entity_poly.pdbx_seq_one_letter_code
_entity_poly.pdbx_strand_id
1 'polypeptide(L)'
;MCCERALQWKDPELWRTVVDTFVRDRGLEVVPDDMKLRAAEQFGFEAVRPSFEAMLEADERNAARLEFLATLSDWAQSQGEAADGIQPWIVTQTQAVLASLRRPEDSECAALIAAARANGGLQFLSAQILPQLQNLAPGPFFLALALAVEAEPSFADPLKSDTTRALMQLALEKTQWYRQPGSVVHHMRPLGSRARTPPPIDHCARAQAFAGACIRFGYGDLAGAMFARVVQRAQASWMDSEAQEVAKKLMLPLVGFVLREEKANGAYERPQEFRELRARTVRIYMKLMTANRYADPDMGEIGQVVEAAVLEDGDADIFFSEMMPKLKPELWSSRSTRPLVDALRAVQPRLSATDKDALDKAIFALAESYTRSAWLPDAAHVIDDLTWAAGVHPALAQTGLDRVLADPESWTREHITGLLLPLLPQLRAWTVAHARPDMFAPLARATVRAWADHVFAVPRAVDAAVAAALDGLRRWTCACTHCAAARAFLREGFDVDMQFYAVGPEAKRHVEGQVAAYVAGVAMAREDRTIPVGLRLYKSDALHEYSTWKAERTRGRQMLRDIGEDDAEVRRVLGAELHARVVTLLSAEPPLAAPGKAKSQAFGAARQAAASTANRLPGNIVRTRGSEVAVLPAAKRRRLES
;
A
#
# COMPACT_ATOMS: atom_id res chain seq x y z
N MET A 1 0.71 49.22 19.54
CA MET A 1 -0.06 50.44 19.90
C MET A 1 0.64 51.29 20.98
N CYS A 2 1.12 50.73 22.10
CA CYS A 2 1.69 51.57 23.17
C CYS A 2 3.03 52.24 22.78
N CYS A 3 3.96 51.53 22.11
CA CYS A 3 5.21 52.14 21.62
C CYS A 3 4.97 53.24 20.57
N GLU A 4 3.96 53.05 19.71
CA GLU A 4 3.55 54.06 18.72
C GLU A 4 3.00 55.33 19.38
N ARG A 5 2.25 55.18 20.49
CA ARG A 5 1.80 56.33 21.31
C ARG A 5 2.97 57.04 21.98
N ALA A 6 3.95 56.31 22.49
CA ALA A 6 5.18 56.92 23.04
C ALA A 6 5.91 57.77 21.99
N LEU A 7 6.07 57.24 20.77
CA LEU A 7 6.60 58.00 19.62
C LEU A 7 5.72 59.21 19.30
N GLN A 8 4.40 59.05 19.21
CA GLN A 8 3.50 60.17 18.91
C GLN A 8 3.57 61.30 19.94
N TRP A 9 3.68 60.96 21.23
CA TRP A 9 3.72 61.92 22.33
C TRP A 9 5.13 62.44 22.63
N LYS A 10 6.14 61.94 21.93
CA LYS A 10 7.55 62.26 22.18
C LYS A 10 7.98 61.93 23.62
N ASP A 11 7.45 60.86 24.21
CA ASP A 11 7.68 60.48 25.61
C ASP A 11 8.63 59.26 25.73
N PRO A 12 9.93 59.48 26.03
CA PRO A 12 10.90 58.40 26.16
C PRO A 12 10.71 57.55 27.43
N GLU A 13 10.08 58.07 28.48
CA GLU A 13 9.81 57.31 29.71
C GLU A 13 8.64 56.34 29.50
N LEU A 14 7.62 56.79 28.77
CA LEU A 14 6.54 55.89 28.32
C LEU A 14 7.08 54.79 27.42
N TRP A 15 8.02 55.11 26.50
CA TRP A 15 8.68 54.10 25.68
C TRP A 15 9.36 53.04 26.54
N ARG A 16 10.22 53.45 27.48
CA ARG A 16 10.96 52.54 28.36
C ARG A 16 10.01 51.65 29.17
N THR A 17 9.01 52.26 29.80
CA THR A 17 8.01 51.54 30.61
C THR A 17 7.29 50.46 29.81
N VAL A 18 6.89 50.79 28.58
CA VAL A 18 6.21 49.83 27.70
C VAL A 18 7.15 48.70 27.30
N VAL A 19 8.38 49.01 26.87
CA VAL A 19 9.35 47.97 26.50
C VAL A 19 9.63 47.06 27.69
N ASP A 20 9.98 47.60 28.86
CA ASP A 20 10.33 46.82 30.06
C ASP A 20 9.19 45.91 30.51
N THR A 21 7.93 46.31 30.29
CA THR A 21 6.75 45.51 30.62
C THR A 21 6.62 44.27 29.74
N PHE A 22 6.96 44.37 28.45
CA PHE A 22 6.71 43.29 27.47
C PHE A 22 7.97 42.55 27.01
N VAL A 23 9.16 43.08 27.29
CA VAL A 23 10.45 42.56 26.78
C VAL A 23 10.74 41.14 27.22
N ARG A 24 10.34 40.77 28.45
CA ARG A 24 10.59 39.43 29.01
C ARG A 24 9.90 38.31 28.22
N ASP A 25 8.75 38.59 27.62
CA ASP A 25 7.95 37.57 26.93
C ASP A 25 8.24 37.50 25.43
N ARG A 26 8.72 38.59 24.83
CA ARG A 26 8.78 38.73 23.36
C ARG A 26 10.11 39.22 22.82
N GLY A 27 11.07 39.58 23.67
CA GLY A 27 12.40 40.06 23.25
C GLY A 27 12.31 41.23 22.25
N LEU A 28 12.96 41.07 21.09
CA LEU A 28 12.96 42.06 20.02
C LEU A 28 11.64 42.12 19.25
N GLU A 29 10.72 41.15 19.38
CA GLU A 29 9.41 41.24 18.71
C GLU A 29 8.43 42.21 19.37
N VAL A 30 8.75 42.73 20.56
CA VAL A 30 7.91 43.73 21.25
C VAL A 30 7.67 44.92 20.33
N VAL A 31 8.71 45.33 19.60
CA VAL A 31 8.72 46.50 18.74
C VAL A 31 9.23 46.11 17.35
N PRO A 32 8.51 46.40 16.27
CA PRO A 32 9.05 46.26 14.90
C PRO A 32 10.28 47.13 14.67
N ASP A 33 11.21 46.68 13.82
CA ASP A 33 12.52 47.33 13.64
C ASP A 33 12.41 48.78 13.15
N ASP A 34 11.46 49.09 12.27
CA ASP A 34 11.20 50.46 11.80
C ASP A 34 10.83 51.40 12.95
N MET A 35 10.05 50.93 13.92
CA MET A 35 9.71 51.69 15.11
C MET A 35 10.89 51.82 16.07
N LYS A 36 11.77 50.82 16.17
CA LYS A 36 13.02 50.93 16.96
C LYS A 36 13.92 52.02 16.41
N LEU A 37 14.16 52.03 15.09
CA LEU A 37 15.00 53.04 14.43
C LEU A 37 14.39 54.44 14.55
N ARG A 38 13.08 54.59 14.35
CA ARG A 38 12.36 55.86 14.57
C ARG A 38 12.47 56.36 16.01
N ALA A 39 12.46 55.45 16.99
CA ALA A 39 12.65 55.83 18.39
C ALA A 39 14.07 56.34 18.65
N ALA A 40 15.09 55.72 18.06
CA ALA A 40 16.47 56.18 18.16
C ALA A 40 16.66 57.57 17.51
N GLU A 41 16.05 57.81 16.36
CA GLU A 41 16.04 59.11 15.68
C GLU A 41 15.30 60.18 16.49
N GLN A 42 14.13 59.85 17.02
CA GLN A 42 13.23 60.82 17.64
C GLN A 42 13.60 61.17 19.09
N PHE A 43 14.04 60.19 19.88
CA PHE A 43 14.39 60.38 21.29
C PHE A 43 15.90 60.58 21.51
N GLY A 44 16.71 60.25 20.51
CA GLY A 44 18.15 60.12 20.65
C GLY A 44 18.55 58.72 21.15
N PHE A 45 19.69 58.23 20.66
CA PHE A 45 20.17 56.87 20.92
C PHE A 45 20.34 56.57 22.42
N GLU A 46 20.94 57.49 23.19
CA GLU A 46 21.16 57.29 24.63
C GLU A 46 19.88 57.08 25.43
N ALA A 47 18.76 57.70 25.00
CA ALA A 47 17.48 57.55 25.70
C ALA A 47 16.87 56.14 25.51
N VAL A 48 17.03 55.56 24.32
CA VAL A 48 16.48 54.24 23.95
C VAL A 48 17.44 53.08 24.17
N ARG A 49 18.74 53.36 24.32
CA ARG A 49 19.79 52.36 24.50
C ARG A 49 19.47 51.32 25.60
N PRO A 50 19.03 51.69 26.82
CA PRO A 50 18.70 50.69 27.85
C PRO A 50 17.59 49.72 27.41
N SER A 51 16.61 50.22 26.65
CA SER A 51 15.54 49.38 26.11
C SER A 51 16.05 48.42 25.02
N PHE A 52 17.01 48.85 24.20
CA PHE A 52 17.64 47.97 23.20
C PHE A 52 18.49 46.88 23.86
N GLU A 53 19.25 47.23 24.91
CA GLU A 53 20.02 46.26 25.70
C GLU A 53 19.09 45.22 26.35
N ALA A 54 17.98 45.66 26.97
CA ALA A 54 16.99 44.76 27.54
C ALA A 54 16.33 43.84 26.49
N MET A 55 16.01 44.36 25.29
CA MET A 55 15.45 43.55 24.21
C MET A 55 16.45 42.51 23.68
N LEU A 56 17.72 42.89 23.51
CA LEU A 56 18.79 41.98 23.10
C LEU A 56 19.07 40.92 24.15
N GLU A 57 18.98 41.24 25.43
CA GLU A 57 19.16 40.28 26.51
C GLU A 57 18.00 39.27 26.57
N ALA A 58 16.75 39.74 26.43
CA ALA A 58 15.57 38.91 26.59
C ALA A 58 15.23 38.06 25.35
N ASP A 59 15.64 38.43 24.14
CA ASP A 59 15.33 37.64 22.94
C ASP A 59 16.04 36.28 22.96
N GLU A 60 15.29 35.22 22.67
CA GLU A 60 15.79 33.83 22.64
C GLU A 60 16.37 33.44 21.28
N ARG A 61 16.18 34.25 20.23
CA ARG A 61 16.62 33.94 18.86
C ARG A 61 17.90 34.69 18.54
N ASN A 62 18.94 33.93 18.21
CA ASN A 62 20.24 34.49 17.85
C ASN A 62 20.15 35.30 16.54
N ALA A 63 19.37 34.82 15.57
CA ALA A 63 19.23 35.50 14.29
C ALA A 63 18.62 36.90 14.46
N ALA A 64 17.52 37.02 15.20
CA ALA A 64 16.86 38.31 15.45
C ALA A 64 17.80 39.31 16.15
N ARG A 65 18.59 38.85 17.12
CA ARG A 65 19.58 39.69 17.84
C ARG A 65 20.65 40.23 16.90
N LEU A 66 21.20 39.37 16.05
CA LEU A 66 22.26 39.72 15.10
C LEU A 66 21.73 40.59 13.95
N GLU A 67 20.54 40.28 13.42
CA GLU A 67 19.88 41.05 12.35
C GLU A 67 19.49 42.46 12.81
N PHE A 68 18.99 42.61 14.04
CA PHE A 68 18.72 43.93 14.59
C PHE A 68 20.00 44.78 14.70
N LEU A 69 21.10 44.21 15.19
CA LEU A 69 22.38 44.90 15.29
C LEU A 69 22.96 45.29 13.92
N ALA A 70 22.80 44.43 12.91
CA ALA A 70 23.18 44.74 11.53
C ALA A 70 22.33 45.88 10.97
N THR A 71 21.00 45.81 11.12
CA THR A 71 20.05 46.84 10.69
C THR A 71 20.34 48.18 11.36
N LEU A 72 20.65 48.17 12.65
CA LEU A 72 21.01 49.37 13.39
C LEU A 72 22.37 49.94 12.93
N SER A 73 23.31 49.09 12.50
CA SER A 73 24.60 49.54 11.94
C SER A 73 24.40 50.23 10.60
N ASP A 74 23.59 49.65 9.70
CA ASP A 74 23.27 50.25 8.41
C ASP A 74 22.56 51.60 8.58
N TRP A 75 21.59 51.66 9.52
CA TRP A 75 20.95 52.91 9.88
C TRP A 75 21.95 53.93 10.44
N ALA A 76 22.81 53.54 11.39
CA ALA A 76 23.80 54.44 11.97
C ALA A 76 24.78 54.98 10.91
N GLN A 77 25.19 54.16 9.95
CA GLN A 77 26.01 54.63 8.81
C GLN A 77 25.30 55.69 7.96
N SER A 78 23.97 55.59 7.79
CA SER A 78 23.19 56.60 7.05
C SER A 78 23.06 57.94 7.76
N GLN A 79 23.32 58.00 9.07
CA GLN A 79 23.20 59.21 9.88
C GLN A 79 24.49 60.05 9.92
N GLY A 80 25.61 59.56 9.39
CA GLY A 80 26.90 60.27 9.40
C GLY A 80 27.43 60.54 10.82
N GLU A 81 28.01 61.72 11.04
CA GLU A 81 28.65 62.11 12.32
C GLU A 81 27.69 62.04 13.53
N ALA A 82 26.37 62.16 13.30
CA ALA A 82 25.37 62.06 14.35
C ALA A 82 25.34 60.68 15.05
N ALA A 83 25.95 59.66 14.45
CA ALA A 83 26.00 58.29 14.96
C ALA A 83 27.39 57.83 15.45
N ASP A 84 28.35 58.74 15.62
CA ASP A 84 29.75 58.40 15.99
C ASP A 84 29.86 57.57 17.30
N GLY A 85 28.91 57.71 18.23
CA GLY A 85 28.85 56.91 19.46
C GLY A 85 28.16 55.54 19.33
N ILE A 86 27.41 55.32 18.24
CA ILE A 86 26.54 54.14 18.08
C ILE A 86 27.35 52.95 17.59
N GLN A 87 28.28 53.14 16.65
CA GLN A 87 29.09 52.04 16.09
C GLN A 87 29.92 51.28 17.15
N PRO A 88 30.66 51.95 18.07
CA PRO A 88 31.37 51.25 19.14
C PRO A 88 30.44 50.45 20.05
N TRP A 89 29.22 50.95 20.30
CA TRP A 89 28.21 50.23 21.07
C TRP A 89 27.71 49.00 20.30
N ILE A 90 27.40 49.12 19.00
CA ILE A 90 26.95 47.99 18.17
C ILE A 90 28.00 46.88 18.15
N VAL A 91 29.28 47.22 17.98
CA VAL A 91 30.38 46.23 18.04
C VAL A 91 30.41 45.54 19.40
N THR A 92 30.27 46.30 20.49
CA THR A 92 30.25 45.76 21.86
C THR A 92 29.06 44.83 22.08
N GLN A 93 27.86 45.23 21.65
CA GLN A 93 26.66 44.38 21.75
C GLN A 93 26.74 43.15 20.85
N THR A 94 27.34 43.26 19.67
CA THR A 94 27.58 42.12 18.79
C THR A 94 28.48 41.09 19.46
N GLN A 95 29.57 41.53 20.09
CA GLN A 95 30.43 40.63 20.87
C GLN A 95 29.69 40.04 22.07
N ALA A 96 28.87 40.84 22.78
CA ALA A 96 28.08 40.37 23.91
C ALA A 96 27.05 39.29 23.48
N VAL A 97 26.36 39.49 22.35
CA VAL A 97 25.44 38.50 21.77
C VAL A 97 26.19 37.22 21.39
N LEU A 98 27.33 37.35 20.71
CA LEU A 98 28.16 36.21 20.29
C LEU A 98 28.80 35.47 21.46
N ALA A 99 28.97 36.10 22.62
CA ALA A 99 29.44 35.48 23.86
C ALA A 99 28.30 34.91 24.73
N SER A 100 27.05 35.18 24.37
CA SER A 100 25.84 34.78 25.12
C SER A 100 24.80 34.13 24.20
N LEU A 101 25.26 33.21 23.35
CA LEU A 101 24.38 32.53 22.40
C LEU A 101 23.24 31.82 23.12
N ARG A 102 22.06 31.85 22.50
CA ARG A 102 20.85 31.15 22.90
C ARG A 102 20.75 29.82 22.17
N ARG A 103 19.80 28.97 22.56
CA ARG A 103 19.56 27.70 21.87
C ARG A 103 19.14 28.00 20.41
N PRO A 104 19.92 27.56 19.42
CA PRO A 104 19.64 27.94 18.05
C PRO A 104 18.54 27.09 17.41
N GLU A 105 17.89 27.68 16.41
CA GLU A 105 16.98 27.00 15.49
C GLU A 105 17.66 26.73 14.14
N ASP A 106 17.15 25.77 13.37
CA ASP A 106 17.74 25.38 12.07
C ASP A 106 17.82 26.55 11.08
N SER A 107 16.87 27.49 11.16
CA SER A 107 16.81 28.72 10.35
C SER A 107 17.93 29.72 10.65
N GLU A 108 18.61 29.60 11.79
CA GLU A 108 19.61 30.57 12.25
C GLU A 108 21.02 30.32 11.71
N CYS A 109 21.24 29.24 10.96
CA CYS A 109 22.56 28.87 10.45
C CYS A 109 23.19 30.00 9.61
N ALA A 110 22.39 30.65 8.75
CA ALA A 110 22.87 31.73 7.89
C ALA A 110 23.33 32.96 8.69
N ALA A 111 22.58 33.35 9.73
CA ALA A 111 22.92 34.48 10.59
C ALA A 111 24.24 34.21 11.36
N LEU A 112 24.42 32.99 11.87
CA LEU A 112 25.65 32.61 12.58
C LEU A 112 26.87 32.54 11.65
N ILE A 113 26.69 32.05 10.41
CA ILE A 113 27.75 32.07 9.38
C ILE A 113 28.12 33.51 9.00
N ALA A 114 27.13 34.38 8.80
CA ALA A 114 27.36 35.79 8.49
C ALA A 114 28.10 36.49 9.64
N ALA A 115 27.73 36.22 10.88
CA ALA A 115 28.41 36.76 12.06
C ALA A 115 29.84 36.23 12.18
N ALA A 116 30.08 34.93 11.94
CA ALA A 116 31.42 34.36 11.90
C ALA A 116 32.28 35.05 10.83
N ARG A 117 31.75 35.21 9.62
CA ARG A 117 32.42 35.91 8.51
C ARG A 117 32.86 37.32 8.89
N ALA A 118 31.98 38.07 9.56
CA ALA A 118 32.28 39.44 10.02
C ALA A 118 33.34 39.51 11.13
N ASN A 119 33.61 38.39 11.83
CA ASN A 119 34.45 38.37 13.04
C ASN A 119 35.70 37.47 12.93
N GLY A 120 36.18 37.17 11.71
CA GLY A 120 37.37 36.36 11.50
C GLY A 120 37.12 34.99 10.85
N GLY A 121 35.95 34.80 10.25
CA GLY A 121 35.60 33.63 9.45
C GLY A 121 35.48 32.34 10.26
N LEU A 122 35.93 31.23 9.66
CA LEU A 122 35.87 29.91 10.28
C LEU A 122 36.61 29.80 11.60
N GLN A 123 37.73 30.53 11.76
CA GLN A 123 38.47 30.48 13.02
C GLN A 123 37.62 31.02 14.18
N PHE A 124 36.85 32.07 13.95
CA PHE A 124 35.93 32.61 14.95
C PHE A 124 34.76 31.65 15.21
N LEU A 125 34.18 31.07 14.16
CA LEU A 125 33.14 30.05 14.30
C LEU A 125 33.62 28.93 15.22
N SER A 126 34.78 28.35 14.92
CA SER A 126 35.34 27.20 15.64
C SER A 126 35.82 27.54 17.05
N ALA A 127 36.45 28.70 17.25
CA ALA A 127 37.03 29.07 18.54
C ALA A 127 36.03 29.70 19.53
N GLN A 128 35.00 30.42 19.04
CA GLN A 128 34.10 31.21 19.89
C GLN A 128 32.66 30.70 19.86
N ILE A 129 32.11 30.43 18.68
CA ILE A 129 30.69 30.06 18.53
C ILE A 129 30.47 28.57 18.88
N LEU A 130 31.24 27.64 18.30
CA LEU A 130 31.02 26.20 18.49
C LEU A 130 31.07 25.73 19.95
N PRO A 131 32.02 26.18 20.81
CA PRO A 131 32.07 25.74 22.20
C PRO A 131 30.79 26.08 22.99
N GLN A 132 30.16 27.21 22.70
CA GLN A 132 28.88 27.58 23.31
C GLN A 132 27.74 26.71 22.80
N LEU A 133 27.67 26.51 21.48
CA LEU A 133 26.63 25.71 20.85
C LEU A 133 26.70 24.24 21.27
N GLN A 134 27.88 23.71 21.62
CA GLN A 134 28.04 22.34 22.10
C GLN A 134 27.14 22.02 23.30
N ASN A 135 26.76 22.98 24.14
CA ASN A 135 25.85 22.73 25.26
C ASN A 135 24.39 23.11 24.94
N LEU A 136 24.16 23.96 23.95
CA LEU A 136 22.87 24.57 23.67
C LEU A 136 22.12 23.89 22.51
N ALA A 137 22.82 23.58 21.43
CA ALA A 137 22.23 23.18 20.17
C ALA A 137 21.87 21.68 20.12
N PRO A 138 20.78 21.31 19.42
CA PRO A 138 20.43 19.92 19.17
C PRO A 138 21.26 19.32 18.01
N GLY A 139 21.34 18.00 17.92
CA GLY A 139 22.08 17.31 16.85
C GLY A 139 21.72 17.72 15.41
N PRO A 140 20.42 17.83 15.05
CA PRO A 140 20.01 18.26 13.70
C PRO A 140 20.53 19.64 13.30
N PHE A 141 20.62 20.57 14.25
CA PHE A 141 21.16 21.90 13.99
C PHE A 141 22.62 21.83 13.56
N PHE A 142 23.44 20.98 14.19
CA PHE A 142 24.84 20.81 13.80
C PHE A 142 25.01 20.24 12.39
N LEU A 143 24.11 19.36 11.95
CA LEU A 143 24.08 18.86 10.57
C LEU A 143 23.73 19.99 9.58
N ALA A 144 22.70 20.77 9.90
CA ALA A 144 22.31 21.94 9.10
C ALA A 144 23.45 22.98 9.02
N LEU A 145 24.11 23.25 10.14
CA LEU A 145 25.26 24.15 10.18
C LEU A 145 26.45 23.61 9.40
N ALA A 146 26.74 22.30 9.46
CA ALA A 146 27.80 21.68 8.65
C ALA A 146 27.52 21.84 7.15
N LEU A 147 26.29 21.56 6.71
CA LEU A 147 25.86 21.75 5.32
C LEU A 147 25.96 23.22 4.88
N ALA A 148 25.58 24.14 5.76
CA ALA A 148 25.64 25.58 5.46
C ALA A 148 27.09 26.10 5.41
N VAL A 149 27.98 25.63 6.30
CA VAL A 149 29.42 25.92 6.25
C VAL A 149 30.02 25.38 4.96
N GLU A 150 29.63 24.17 4.54
CA GLU A 150 30.11 23.59 3.29
C GLU A 150 29.63 24.37 2.06
N ALA A 151 28.40 24.87 2.08
CA ALA A 151 27.84 25.66 0.99
C ALA A 151 28.42 27.08 0.90
N GLU A 152 29.07 27.59 1.95
CA GLU A 152 29.60 28.95 1.99
C GLU A 152 30.93 29.05 1.21
N PRO A 153 30.97 29.82 0.10
CA PRO A 153 32.16 29.93 -0.75
C PRO A 153 33.27 30.80 -0.13
N SER A 154 32.96 31.68 0.82
CA SER A 154 33.97 32.58 1.43
C SER A 154 34.91 31.89 2.41
N PHE A 155 34.66 30.63 2.76
CA PHE A 155 35.46 29.86 3.70
C PHE A 155 36.54 29.03 2.98
N ALA A 156 37.79 29.12 3.46
CA ALA A 156 38.95 28.46 2.86
C ALA A 156 39.04 26.96 3.20
N ASP A 157 39.53 26.16 2.24
CA ASP A 157 39.38 24.70 2.21
C ASP A 157 39.99 23.87 3.36
N PRO A 158 41.18 24.15 3.94
CA PRO A 158 41.67 23.24 4.99
C PRO A 158 40.86 23.37 6.29
N LEU A 159 40.60 24.61 6.74
CA LEU A 159 39.83 24.86 7.96
C LEU A 159 38.35 24.48 7.78
N LYS A 160 37.84 24.54 6.55
CA LYS A 160 36.46 24.19 6.23
C LYS A 160 36.18 22.71 6.41
N SER A 161 37.06 21.84 5.91
CA SER A 161 36.93 20.39 6.14
C SER A 161 37.02 20.04 7.63
N ASP A 162 37.99 20.59 8.37
CA ASP A 162 38.12 20.34 9.81
C ASP A 162 36.88 20.81 10.60
N THR A 163 36.37 22.00 10.27
CA THR A 163 35.20 22.58 10.95
C THR A 163 33.91 21.80 10.62
N THR A 164 33.70 21.44 9.35
CA THR A 164 32.53 20.63 8.94
C THR A 164 32.59 19.23 9.56
N ARG A 165 33.77 18.60 9.64
CA ARG A 165 33.94 17.32 10.32
C ARG A 165 33.62 17.41 11.81
N ALA A 166 34.12 18.44 12.50
CA ALA A 166 33.82 18.66 13.92
C ALA A 166 32.31 18.88 14.17
N LEU A 167 31.65 19.64 13.29
CA LEU A 167 30.20 19.82 13.31
C LEU A 167 29.44 18.50 13.08
N MET A 168 29.86 17.71 12.10
CA MET A 168 29.27 16.40 11.82
C MET A 168 29.45 15.42 12.99
N GLN A 169 30.59 15.49 13.69
CA GLN A 169 30.80 14.70 14.91
C GLN A 169 29.86 15.13 16.05
N LEU A 170 29.69 16.43 16.27
CA LEU A 170 28.71 16.94 17.24
C LEU A 170 27.27 16.56 16.87
N ALA A 171 26.93 16.59 15.58
CA ALA A 171 25.65 16.11 15.07
C ALA A 171 25.46 14.62 15.37
N LEU A 172 26.47 13.77 15.13
CA LEU A 172 26.43 12.35 15.44
C LEU A 172 26.23 12.10 16.93
N GLU A 173 27.00 12.80 17.77
CA GLU A 173 26.99 12.65 19.23
C GLU A 173 25.63 13.00 19.83
N LYS A 174 25.01 14.08 19.37
CA LYS A 174 23.75 14.61 19.92
C LYS A 174 22.49 14.09 19.25
N THR A 175 22.61 13.44 18.09
CA THR A 175 21.43 12.95 17.38
C THR A 175 20.92 11.65 17.99
N GLN A 176 19.65 11.65 18.37
CA GLN A 176 18.91 10.45 18.69
C GLN A 176 18.32 9.86 17.40
N TRP A 177 18.89 8.75 16.95
CA TRP A 177 18.49 8.07 15.72
C TRP A 177 17.15 7.35 15.81
N TYR A 178 16.69 6.98 17.01
CA TYR A 178 15.38 6.37 17.21
C TYR A 178 14.87 6.57 18.64
N ARG A 179 13.69 7.18 18.78
CA ARG A 179 13.00 7.35 20.07
C ARG A 179 12.04 6.19 20.31
N GLN A 180 12.15 5.57 21.49
CA GLN A 180 11.22 4.51 21.90
C GLN A 180 9.78 5.06 21.95
N PRO A 181 8.81 4.42 21.26
CA PRO A 181 7.40 4.84 21.26
C PRO A 181 6.75 4.91 22.66
N GLY A 182 7.34 4.28 23.69
CA GLY A 182 6.76 4.20 25.04
C GLY A 182 7.28 5.20 26.07
N SER A 183 8.29 6.04 25.77
CA SER A 183 8.83 7.01 26.75
C SER A 183 8.04 8.33 26.79
N VAL A 184 6.78 8.33 26.34
CA VAL A 184 5.85 9.36 26.76
C VAL A 184 5.43 8.96 28.17
N VAL A 185 6.25 9.34 29.15
CA VAL A 185 5.83 9.29 30.54
C VAL A 185 4.53 10.08 30.58
N HIS A 186 3.41 9.37 30.73
CA HIS A 186 2.12 9.96 31.02
C HIS A 186 2.20 10.52 32.43
N HIS A 187 3.05 11.53 32.64
CA HIS A 187 2.88 12.45 33.74
C HIS A 187 1.45 12.93 33.59
N MET A 188 0.61 12.57 34.56
CA MET A 188 -0.80 12.98 34.64
C MET A 188 -0.83 14.50 34.55
N ARG A 189 -0.91 15.02 33.32
CA ARG A 189 -0.98 16.46 33.12
C ARG A 189 -2.39 16.88 33.51
N PRO A 190 -2.53 17.99 34.26
CA PRO A 190 -3.82 18.51 34.65
C PRO A 190 -4.73 18.65 33.42
N LEU A 191 -5.94 18.11 33.54
CA LEU A 191 -7.03 18.23 32.57
C LEU A 191 -7.28 19.73 32.29
N GLY A 192 -6.66 20.28 31.23
CA GLY A 192 -6.88 21.68 30.85
C GLY A 192 -5.86 22.23 29.85
N SER A 193 -4.60 21.76 29.88
CA SER A 193 -3.60 22.20 28.91
C SER A 193 -3.54 21.28 27.70
N ARG A 194 -4.12 21.71 26.58
CA ARG A 194 -3.85 21.15 25.24
C ARG A 194 -2.41 21.51 24.85
N ALA A 195 -1.44 20.85 25.46
CA ALA A 195 -0.07 20.93 25.00
C ALA A 195 -0.03 20.43 23.57
N ARG A 196 0.41 21.29 22.63
CA ARG A 196 0.70 20.88 21.26
C ARG A 196 1.66 19.70 21.34
N THR A 197 1.22 18.52 20.94
CA THR A 197 2.13 17.40 20.73
C THR A 197 3.15 17.85 19.70
N PRO A 198 4.46 17.81 20.00
CA PRO A 198 5.46 18.14 19.01
C PRO A 198 5.23 17.27 17.76
N PRO A 199 5.47 17.80 16.56
CA PRO A 199 5.31 17.03 15.33
C PRO A 199 6.15 15.74 15.42
N PRO A 200 5.63 14.62 14.90
CA PRO A 200 6.37 13.36 14.90
C PRO A 200 7.72 13.56 14.20
N ILE A 201 8.79 13.16 14.88
CA ILE A 201 10.14 13.26 14.33
C ILE A 201 10.34 12.12 13.32
N ASP A 202 10.64 12.47 12.07
CA ASP A 202 11.06 11.51 11.06
C ASP A 202 12.52 11.14 11.28
N HIS A 203 12.72 10.02 11.97
CA HIS A 203 14.03 9.45 12.25
C HIS A 203 14.75 8.96 11.00
N CYS A 204 14.01 8.50 9.98
CA CYS A 204 14.57 7.99 8.74
C CYS A 204 15.16 9.12 7.91
N ALA A 205 14.37 10.17 7.66
CA ALA A 205 14.81 11.33 6.90
C ALA A 205 16.07 11.96 7.51
N ARG A 206 16.16 11.99 8.86
CA ARG A 206 17.34 12.48 9.56
C ARG A 206 18.57 11.61 9.35
N ALA A 207 18.43 10.28 9.45
CA ALA A 207 19.54 9.35 9.21
C ALA A 207 20.03 9.40 7.76
N GLN A 208 19.10 9.52 6.80
CA GLN A 208 19.42 9.69 5.39
C GLN A 208 20.14 11.01 5.13
N ALA A 209 19.67 12.12 5.70
CA ALA A 209 20.34 13.42 5.57
C ALA A 209 21.79 13.39 6.11
N PHE A 210 21.99 12.75 7.28
CA PHE A 210 23.33 12.60 7.85
C PHE A 210 24.23 11.69 7.00
N ALA A 211 23.73 10.53 6.58
CA ALA A 211 24.47 9.60 5.73
C ALA A 211 24.85 10.25 4.39
N GLY A 212 23.92 10.97 3.76
CA GLY A 212 24.16 11.69 2.51
C GLY A 212 25.21 12.79 2.65
N ALA A 213 25.20 13.51 3.78
CA ALA A 213 26.25 14.48 4.08
C ALA A 213 27.62 13.80 4.25
N CYS A 214 27.71 12.69 4.99
CA CYS A 214 28.96 11.93 5.13
C CYS A 214 29.48 11.40 3.80
N ILE A 215 28.61 10.86 2.93
CA ILE A 215 28.99 10.37 1.60
C ILE A 215 29.53 11.52 0.75
N ARG A 216 28.81 12.65 0.73
CA ARG A 216 29.20 13.85 -0.04
C ARG A 216 30.52 14.46 0.42
N PHE A 217 30.77 14.48 1.73
CA PHE A 217 31.98 15.05 2.32
C PHE A 217 33.16 14.07 2.37
N GLY A 218 32.95 12.79 2.03
CA GLY A 218 33.97 11.75 2.17
C GLY A 218 34.27 11.35 3.62
N TYR A 219 33.32 11.56 4.55
CA TYR A 219 33.46 11.22 5.97
C TYR A 219 32.94 9.80 6.27
N GLY A 220 33.56 8.80 5.65
CA GLY A 220 33.17 7.39 5.77
C GLY A 220 33.21 6.88 7.22
N ASP A 221 34.18 7.30 8.03
CA ASP A 221 34.28 6.94 9.44
C ASP A 221 33.07 7.43 10.28
N LEU A 222 32.60 8.65 10.03
CA LEU A 222 31.42 9.20 10.70
C LEU A 222 30.13 8.49 10.25
N ALA A 223 30.02 8.13 8.96
CA ALA A 223 28.92 7.30 8.48
C ALA A 223 28.93 5.92 9.15
N GLY A 224 30.11 5.27 9.23
CA GLY A 224 30.29 3.99 9.91
C GLY A 224 29.85 4.04 11.37
N ALA A 225 30.30 5.05 12.11
CA ALA A 225 29.89 5.26 13.50
C ALA A 225 28.38 5.51 13.65
N MET A 226 27.74 6.20 12.70
CA MET A 226 26.29 6.35 12.67
C MET A 226 25.58 5.01 12.45
N PHE A 227 26.01 4.21 11.47
CA PHE A 227 25.45 2.89 11.20
C PHE A 227 25.58 1.96 12.42
N ALA A 228 26.74 1.95 13.08
CA ALA A 228 26.95 1.19 14.31
C ALA A 228 25.97 1.60 15.41
N ARG A 229 25.70 2.90 15.61
CA ARG A 229 24.70 3.38 16.59
C ARG A 229 23.29 2.93 16.23
N VAL A 230 22.91 2.95 14.95
CA VAL A 230 21.61 2.45 14.49
C VAL A 230 21.47 0.95 14.76
N VAL A 231 22.51 0.16 14.45
CA VAL A 231 22.54 -1.29 14.73
C VAL A 231 22.46 -1.57 16.24
N GLN A 232 23.30 -0.90 17.04
CA GLN A 232 23.31 -1.04 18.50
C GLN A 232 21.94 -0.72 19.09
N ARG A 233 21.24 0.29 18.55
CA ARG A 233 19.90 0.63 19.00
C ARG A 233 18.89 -0.47 18.71
N ALA A 234 18.94 -1.07 17.52
CA ALA A 234 18.09 -2.21 17.18
C ALA A 234 18.41 -3.46 18.03
N GLN A 235 19.66 -3.64 18.46
CA GLN A 235 20.07 -4.73 19.36
C GLN A 235 19.64 -4.50 20.81
N ALA A 236 19.67 -3.25 21.28
CA ALA A 236 19.30 -2.88 22.64
C ALA A 236 17.78 -2.89 22.88
N SER A 237 16.96 -3.09 21.86
CA SER A 237 15.50 -3.23 22.01
C SER A 237 15.15 -4.57 22.67
N TRP A 238 14.44 -4.50 23.79
CA TRP A 238 14.12 -5.66 24.64
C TRP A 238 12.97 -6.49 24.06
N MET A 239 12.21 -5.92 23.13
CA MET A 239 11.08 -6.56 22.48
C MET A 239 11.36 -6.74 20.99
N ASP A 240 11.08 -7.93 20.48
CA ASP A 240 11.20 -8.26 19.05
C ASP A 240 10.40 -7.28 18.17
N SER A 241 9.27 -6.75 18.64
CA SER A 241 8.44 -5.77 17.93
C SER A 241 9.11 -4.40 17.76
N GLU A 242 9.89 -3.93 18.74
CA GLU A 242 10.61 -2.66 18.60
C GLU A 242 11.75 -2.79 17.60
N ALA A 243 12.52 -3.88 17.67
CA ALA A 243 13.59 -4.15 16.72
C ALA A 243 13.03 -4.27 15.29
N GLN A 244 11.84 -4.87 15.13
CA GLN A 244 11.12 -4.92 13.87
C GLN A 244 10.72 -3.53 13.37
N GLU A 245 10.19 -2.65 14.22
CA GLU A 245 9.83 -1.28 13.86
C GLU A 245 11.06 -0.42 13.48
N VAL A 246 12.20 -0.63 14.14
CA VAL A 246 13.47 0.04 13.79
C VAL A 246 13.98 -0.46 12.45
N ALA A 247 14.00 -1.78 12.21
CA ALA A 247 14.41 -2.33 10.92
C ALA A 247 13.47 -1.83 9.82
N LYS A 248 12.17 -2.08 10.04
CA LYS A 248 10.98 -1.31 9.69
C LYS A 248 11.21 0.01 8.93
N LYS A 249 11.17 1.03 9.77
CA LYS A 249 11.03 2.44 9.43
C LYS A 249 12.36 3.17 9.29
N LEU A 250 13.47 2.59 9.76
CA LEU A 250 14.77 3.25 9.76
C LEU A 250 15.81 2.47 8.96
N MET A 251 16.12 1.23 9.34
CA MET A 251 17.30 0.55 8.79
C MET A 251 17.14 0.20 7.30
N LEU A 252 16.00 -0.37 6.90
CA LEU A 252 15.79 -0.77 5.50
C LEU A 252 15.75 0.43 4.53
N PRO A 253 14.97 1.50 4.80
CA PRO A 253 15.02 2.69 3.95
C PRO A 253 16.40 3.38 3.95
N LEU A 254 17.14 3.32 5.06
CA LEU A 254 18.50 3.86 5.14
C LEU A 254 19.47 3.06 4.27
N VAL A 255 19.41 1.72 4.31
CA VAL A 255 20.20 0.86 3.42
C VAL A 255 19.90 1.17 1.95
N GLY A 256 18.62 1.21 1.58
CA GLY A 256 18.22 1.54 0.20
C GLY A 256 18.68 2.95 -0.23
N PHE A 257 18.66 3.93 0.68
CA PHE A 257 19.19 5.27 0.41
C PHE A 257 20.70 5.27 0.17
N VAL A 258 21.49 4.62 1.05
CA VAL A 258 22.95 4.57 0.90
C VAL A 258 23.35 3.89 -0.41
N LEU A 259 22.70 2.78 -0.78
CA LEU A 259 22.97 2.09 -2.05
C LEU A 259 22.69 2.99 -3.28
N ARG A 260 21.65 3.84 -3.23
CA ARG A 260 21.35 4.79 -4.31
C ARG A 260 22.35 5.94 -4.36
N GLU A 261 22.74 6.48 -3.20
CA GLU A 261 23.72 7.57 -3.12
C GLU A 261 25.12 7.12 -3.57
N GLU A 262 25.53 5.90 -3.23
CA GLU A 262 26.78 5.32 -3.73
C GLU A 262 26.79 5.26 -5.26
N LYS A 263 25.69 4.78 -5.85
CA LYS A 263 25.54 4.70 -7.30
C LYS A 263 25.60 6.07 -7.97
N ALA A 264 25.04 7.10 -7.33
CA ALA A 264 25.01 8.45 -7.85
C ALA A 264 26.36 9.17 -7.73
N ASN A 265 27.09 8.97 -6.64
CA ASN A 265 28.29 9.74 -6.31
C ASN A 265 29.62 9.03 -6.64
N GLY A 266 29.60 7.74 -7.04
CA GLY A 266 30.79 7.01 -7.45
C GLY A 266 31.56 6.40 -6.26
N ALA A 267 32.90 6.44 -6.31
CA ALA A 267 33.82 5.69 -5.44
C ALA A 267 33.82 6.14 -3.96
N TYR A 268 32.69 6.00 -3.28
CA TYR A 268 32.58 6.05 -1.82
C TYR A 268 33.11 4.74 -1.24
N GLU A 269 34.16 4.82 -0.42
CA GLU A 269 34.68 3.65 0.30
C GLU A 269 33.68 3.26 1.40
N ARG A 270 33.12 2.06 1.28
CA ARG A 270 32.08 1.59 2.20
C ARG A 270 32.65 1.30 3.59
N PRO A 271 32.12 1.92 4.65
CA PRO A 271 32.47 1.53 6.01
C PRO A 271 32.06 0.09 6.29
N GLN A 272 32.87 -0.66 7.04
CA GLN A 272 32.57 -2.03 7.44
C GLN A 272 31.23 -2.13 8.19
N GLU A 273 30.88 -1.11 8.96
CA GLU A 273 29.65 -0.98 9.73
C GLU A 273 28.40 -0.94 8.82
N PHE A 274 28.54 -0.50 7.57
CA PHE A 274 27.44 -0.56 6.61
C PHE A 274 27.10 -2.02 6.26
N ARG A 275 28.12 -2.89 6.14
CA ARG A 275 27.90 -4.34 5.94
C ARG A 275 27.14 -4.94 7.13
N GLU A 276 27.49 -4.54 8.34
CA GLU A 276 26.78 -4.98 9.55
C GLU A 276 25.33 -4.47 9.59
N LEU A 277 25.10 -3.18 9.26
CA LEU A 277 23.76 -2.62 9.15
C LEU A 277 22.89 -3.42 8.17
N ARG A 278 23.42 -3.72 6.99
CA ARG A 278 22.75 -4.54 5.98
C ARG A 278 22.43 -5.94 6.49
N ALA A 279 23.44 -6.66 6.98
CA ALA A 279 23.28 -8.03 7.46
C ALA A 279 22.24 -8.10 8.60
N ARG A 280 22.29 -7.14 9.52
CA ARG A 280 21.34 -7.07 10.64
C ARG A 280 19.92 -6.73 10.16
N THR A 281 19.78 -5.81 9.21
CA THR A 281 18.49 -5.45 8.61
C THR A 281 17.85 -6.68 7.98
N VAL A 282 18.56 -7.36 7.09
CA VAL A 282 18.09 -8.58 6.41
C VAL A 282 17.74 -9.64 7.45
N ARG A 283 18.59 -9.89 8.45
CA ARG A 283 18.32 -10.89 9.48
C ARG A 283 17.02 -10.63 10.26
N ILE A 284 16.80 -9.38 10.69
CA ILE A 284 15.58 -8.98 11.42
C ILE A 284 14.34 -9.13 10.53
N TYR A 285 14.39 -8.63 9.29
CA TYR A 285 13.27 -8.74 8.35
C TYR A 285 12.95 -10.19 7.99
N MET A 286 13.96 -11.01 7.73
CA MET A 286 13.74 -12.42 7.45
C MET A 286 13.15 -13.15 8.66
N LYS A 287 13.53 -12.77 9.89
CA LYS A 287 12.88 -13.29 11.12
C LYS A 287 11.42 -12.85 11.17
N LEU A 288 11.10 -11.60 10.84
CA LEU A 288 9.74 -11.08 10.81
C LEU A 288 8.86 -11.82 9.79
N MET A 289 9.33 -11.94 8.55
CA MET A 289 8.59 -12.60 7.46
C MET A 289 8.35 -14.08 7.74
N THR A 290 9.31 -14.77 8.35
CA THR A 290 9.16 -16.20 8.68
C THR A 290 8.36 -16.46 9.95
N ALA A 291 8.37 -15.52 10.92
CA ALA A 291 7.61 -15.66 12.17
C ALA A 291 6.13 -15.28 12.02
N ASN A 292 5.80 -14.32 11.16
CA ASN A 292 4.46 -13.77 11.06
C ASN A 292 3.73 -14.25 9.80
N ARG A 293 3.37 -15.54 9.77
CA ARG A 293 2.66 -16.16 8.62
C ARG A 293 1.33 -15.49 8.24
N TYR A 294 0.77 -14.65 9.12
CA TYR A 294 -0.52 -14.00 8.92
C TYR A 294 -0.42 -12.52 8.54
N ALA A 295 0.72 -11.88 8.72
CA ALA A 295 0.93 -10.53 8.20
C ALA A 295 1.54 -10.67 6.81
N ASP A 296 0.74 -10.42 5.78
CA ASP A 296 1.24 -10.28 4.41
C ASP A 296 2.26 -9.12 4.41
N PRO A 297 3.56 -9.39 4.20
CA PRO A 297 4.56 -8.35 4.07
C PRO A 297 4.22 -7.47 2.87
N ASP A 298 4.54 -6.17 2.98
CA ASP A 298 4.36 -5.26 1.87
C ASP A 298 5.26 -5.68 0.70
N MET A 299 4.72 -5.69 -0.52
CA MET A 299 5.46 -6.13 -1.71
C MET A 299 6.70 -5.25 -1.95
N GLY A 300 6.60 -3.95 -1.64
CA GLY A 300 7.74 -3.03 -1.71
C GLY A 300 8.85 -3.37 -0.72
N GLU A 301 8.50 -3.84 0.48
CA GLU A 301 9.47 -4.24 1.51
C GLU A 301 10.25 -5.48 1.11
N ILE A 302 9.62 -6.47 0.48
CA ILE A 302 10.31 -7.67 -0.01
C ILE A 302 11.40 -7.29 -1.01
N GLY A 303 11.06 -6.46 -2.00
CA GLY A 303 12.01 -5.98 -3.00
C GLY A 303 13.21 -5.27 -2.35
N GLN A 304 12.94 -4.36 -1.42
CA GLN A 304 14.00 -3.64 -0.69
C GLN A 304 14.88 -4.57 0.15
N VAL A 305 14.33 -5.62 0.77
CA VAL A 305 15.12 -6.60 1.56
C VAL A 305 16.02 -7.43 0.65
N VAL A 306 15.52 -7.84 -0.52
CA VAL A 306 16.32 -8.56 -1.52
C VAL A 306 17.45 -7.68 -2.04
N GLU A 307 17.15 -6.42 -2.38
CA GLU A 307 18.17 -5.43 -2.77
C GLU A 307 19.18 -5.17 -1.65
N ALA A 308 18.73 -5.09 -0.40
CA ALA A 308 19.60 -4.92 0.75
C ALA A 308 20.53 -6.14 0.94
N ALA A 309 20.11 -7.34 0.55
CA ALA A 309 20.89 -8.57 0.68
C ALA A 309 21.96 -8.73 -0.42
N VAL A 310 21.81 -8.10 -1.59
CA VAL A 310 22.70 -8.24 -2.76
C VAL A 310 23.32 -6.90 -3.15
N LEU A 311 24.65 -6.77 -3.06
CA LEU A 311 25.33 -5.53 -3.49
C LEU A 311 25.46 -5.43 -5.01
N GLU A 312 25.75 -4.21 -5.50
CA GLU A 312 25.98 -3.96 -6.94
C GLU A 312 27.34 -4.51 -7.42
N ASP A 313 28.29 -4.74 -6.52
CA ASP A 313 29.60 -5.36 -6.82
C ASP A 313 29.56 -6.89 -6.86
N GLY A 314 28.37 -7.49 -6.69
CA GLY A 314 28.18 -8.94 -6.67
C GLY A 314 28.44 -9.60 -5.31
N ASP A 315 28.75 -8.84 -4.24
CA ASP A 315 28.79 -9.41 -2.89
C ASP A 315 27.38 -9.85 -2.47
N ALA A 316 27.22 -11.18 -2.46
CA ALA A 316 26.01 -11.89 -2.08
C ALA A 316 26.22 -12.69 -0.79
N ASP A 317 27.29 -12.46 -0.03
CA ASP A 317 27.60 -13.23 1.18
C ASP A 317 26.44 -13.16 2.17
N ILE A 318 25.85 -11.96 2.36
CA ILE A 318 24.70 -11.76 3.24
C ILE A 318 23.48 -12.50 2.70
N PHE A 319 23.25 -12.47 1.39
CA PHE A 319 22.15 -13.17 0.76
C PHE A 319 22.25 -14.69 0.99
N PHE A 320 23.40 -15.31 0.72
CA PHE A 320 23.56 -16.75 0.87
C PHE A 320 23.65 -17.21 2.33
N SER A 321 24.25 -16.41 3.23
CA SER A 321 24.36 -16.78 4.64
C SER A 321 23.10 -16.52 5.46
N GLU A 322 22.35 -15.44 5.20
CA GLU A 322 21.22 -15.03 6.04
C GLU A 322 19.85 -15.28 5.39
N MET A 323 19.72 -15.06 4.08
CA MET A 323 18.45 -15.10 3.36
C MET A 323 18.15 -16.49 2.77
N MET A 324 19.10 -17.06 2.02
CA MET A 324 18.95 -18.34 1.32
C MET A 324 18.46 -19.49 2.22
N PRO A 325 18.98 -19.70 3.45
CA PRO A 325 18.52 -20.79 4.33
C PRO A 325 17.05 -20.68 4.75
N LYS A 326 16.45 -19.50 4.58
CA LYS A 326 15.06 -19.15 4.93
C LYS A 326 14.13 -19.05 3.72
N LEU A 327 14.64 -19.26 2.50
CA LEU A 327 13.83 -19.34 1.27
C LEU A 327 13.15 -20.72 1.10
N LYS A 328 12.84 -21.38 2.22
CA LYS A 328 12.13 -22.65 2.20
C LYS A 328 10.65 -22.41 1.91
N PRO A 329 10.04 -23.08 0.92
CA PRO A 329 8.68 -22.74 0.50
C PRO A 329 7.63 -22.85 1.61
N GLU A 330 7.83 -23.73 2.60
CA GLU A 330 6.91 -23.92 3.72
C GLU A 330 6.85 -22.72 4.69
N LEU A 331 7.76 -21.76 4.53
CA LEU A 331 7.84 -20.55 5.33
C LEU A 331 7.09 -19.36 4.73
N TRP A 332 6.66 -19.46 3.46
CA TRP A 332 6.09 -18.34 2.72
C TRP A 332 4.62 -18.59 2.39
N SER A 333 3.81 -17.54 2.51
CA SER A 333 2.44 -17.59 2.00
C SER A 333 2.46 -17.51 0.47
N SER A 334 1.43 -18.06 -0.19
CA SER A 334 1.33 -17.93 -1.65
C SER A 334 1.32 -16.44 -2.07
N ARG A 335 0.73 -15.54 -1.26
CA ARG A 335 0.72 -14.09 -1.54
C ARG A 335 2.11 -13.47 -1.57
N SER A 336 3.02 -13.88 -0.70
CA SER A 336 4.38 -13.33 -0.61
C SER A 336 5.38 -14.01 -1.54
N THR A 337 5.11 -15.25 -1.95
CA THR A 337 6.07 -16.06 -2.72
C THR A 337 6.31 -15.50 -4.11
N ARG A 338 5.26 -15.06 -4.82
CA ARG A 338 5.38 -14.47 -6.16
C ARG A 338 6.21 -13.16 -6.17
N PRO A 339 5.90 -12.15 -5.34
CA PRO A 339 6.73 -10.94 -5.22
C PRO A 339 8.19 -11.22 -4.82
N LEU A 340 8.41 -12.21 -3.95
CA LEU A 340 9.75 -12.65 -3.56
C LEU A 340 10.50 -13.23 -4.76
N VAL A 341 9.91 -14.14 -5.51
CA VAL A 341 10.52 -14.71 -6.72
C VAL A 341 10.83 -13.61 -7.74
N ASP A 342 9.92 -12.66 -7.95
CA ASP A 342 10.13 -11.56 -8.89
C ASP A 342 11.30 -10.65 -8.44
N ALA A 343 11.39 -10.35 -7.14
CA ALA A 343 12.51 -9.60 -6.58
C ALA A 343 13.84 -10.34 -6.70
N LEU A 344 13.85 -11.66 -6.46
CA LEU A 344 15.03 -12.51 -6.63
C LEU A 344 15.51 -12.54 -8.08
N ARG A 345 14.58 -12.64 -9.05
CA ARG A 345 14.90 -12.58 -10.48
C ARG A 345 15.45 -11.21 -10.89
N ALA A 346 14.96 -10.12 -10.30
CA ALA A 346 15.45 -8.78 -10.59
C ALA A 346 16.93 -8.58 -10.18
N VAL A 347 17.38 -9.22 -9.09
CA VAL A 347 18.78 -9.14 -8.63
C VAL A 347 19.69 -10.18 -9.27
N GLN A 348 19.15 -11.26 -9.83
CA GLN A 348 19.91 -12.35 -10.44
C GLN A 348 21.01 -11.89 -11.43
N PRO A 349 20.79 -10.92 -12.35
CA PRO A 349 21.83 -10.51 -13.30
C PRO A 349 23.12 -10.01 -12.64
N ARG A 350 23.02 -9.50 -11.40
CA ARG A 350 24.13 -8.89 -10.63
C ARG A 350 25.03 -9.91 -9.93
N LEU A 351 24.63 -11.17 -9.89
CA LEU A 351 25.35 -12.23 -9.18
C LEU A 351 26.45 -12.88 -10.02
N SER A 352 27.41 -13.52 -9.34
CA SER A 352 28.42 -14.38 -9.98
C SER A 352 27.76 -15.61 -10.64
N ALA A 353 28.47 -16.29 -11.55
CA ALA A 353 27.92 -17.47 -12.23
C ALA A 353 27.56 -18.61 -11.26
N THR A 354 28.39 -18.85 -10.24
CA THR A 354 28.14 -19.87 -9.20
C THR A 354 26.92 -19.53 -8.36
N ASP A 355 26.81 -18.26 -7.97
CA ASP A 355 25.70 -17.75 -7.16
C ASP A 355 24.37 -17.76 -7.94
N LYS A 356 24.43 -17.50 -9.25
CA LYS A 356 23.27 -17.58 -10.15
C LYS A 356 22.64 -18.96 -10.15
N ASP A 357 23.43 -20.03 -10.28
CA ASP A 357 22.91 -21.41 -10.28
C ASP A 357 22.24 -21.77 -8.94
N ALA A 358 22.84 -21.37 -7.81
CA ALA A 358 22.24 -21.59 -6.50
C ALA A 358 20.94 -20.80 -6.33
N LEU A 359 20.90 -19.55 -6.81
CA LEU A 359 19.70 -18.72 -6.80
C LEU A 359 18.60 -19.28 -7.71
N ASP A 360 18.93 -19.73 -8.92
CA ASP A 360 17.99 -20.31 -9.87
C ASP A 360 17.26 -21.52 -9.29
N LYS A 361 17.99 -22.39 -8.59
CA LYS A 361 17.40 -23.55 -7.89
C LYS A 361 16.41 -23.11 -6.80
N ALA A 362 16.75 -22.07 -6.04
CA ALA A 362 15.87 -21.53 -5.00
C ALA A 362 14.63 -20.86 -5.59
N ILE A 363 14.80 -20.05 -6.65
CA ILE A 363 13.71 -19.42 -7.41
C ILE A 363 12.76 -20.50 -7.94
N PHE A 364 13.30 -21.55 -8.56
CA PHE A 364 12.50 -22.65 -9.08
C PHE A 364 11.70 -23.35 -7.98
N ALA A 365 12.34 -23.70 -6.85
CA ALA A 365 11.67 -24.39 -5.74
C ALA A 365 10.55 -23.55 -5.10
N LEU A 366 10.78 -22.24 -4.92
CA LEU A 366 9.77 -21.30 -4.43
C LEU A 366 8.59 -21.19 -5.42
N ALA A 367 8.90 -20.99 -6.70
CA ALA A 367 7.89 -20.84 -7.73
C ALA A 367 7.08 -22.12 -7.95
N GLU A 368 7.71 -23.29 -7.86
CA GLU A 368 7.03 -24.58 -7.89
C GLU A 368 6.05 -24.74 -6.74
N SER A 369 6.47 -24.43 -5.51
CA SER A 369 5.60 -24.49 -4.35
C SER A 369 4.43 -23.50 -4.41
N TYR A 370 4.68 -22.29 -4.90
CA TYR A 370 3.62 -21.31 -5.17
C TYR A 370 2.63 -21.88 -6.19
N THR A 371 3.10 -22.35 -7.33
CA THR A 371 2.26 -22.91 -8.41
C THR A 371 1.39 -24.05 -7.89
N ARG A 372 1.92 -24.89 -6.99
CA ARG A 372 1.20 -26.00 -6.33
C ARG A 372 0.14 -25.55 -5.31
N SER A 373 0.21 -24.33 -4.76
CA SER A 373 -0.61 -23.89 -3.62
C SER A 373 -1.44 -22.62 -3.85
N ALA A 374 -1.13 -21.81 -4.87
CA ALA A 374 -1.78 -20.53 -5.19
C ALA A 374 -3.31 -20.64 -5.28
N TRP A 375 -4.06 -19.68 -4.73
CA TRP A 375 -5.51 -19.72 -4.84
C TRP A 375 -5.96 -19.28 -6.25
N LEU A 376 -6.69 -20.14 -6.97
CA LEU A 376 -7.11 -19.94 -8.36
C LEU A 376 -8.65 -19.91 -8.46
N PRO A 377 -9.30 -18.78 -8.15
CA PRO A 377 -10.78 -18.71 -8.08
C PRO A 377 -11.48 -18.75 -9.44
N ASP A 378 -10.82 -18.32 -10.50
CA ASP A 378 -11.39 -18.24 -11.84
C ASP A 378 -10.34 -18.45 -12.94
N ALA A 379 -10.81 -18.50 -14.19
CA ALA A 379 -9.96 -18.78 -15.35
C ALA A 379 -8.90 -17.69 -15.59
N ALA A 380 -9.20 -16.42 -15.29
CA ALA A 380 -8.24 -15.34 -15.48
C ALA A 380 -7.05 -15.48 -14.51
N HIS A 381 -7.31 -15.87 -13.25
CA HIS A 381 -6.26 -16.14 -12.28
C HIS A 381 -5.40 -17.35 -12.68
N VAL A 382 -5.99 -18.40 -13.27
CA VAL A 382 -5.21 -19.53 -13.81
C VAL A 382 -4.27 -19.07 -14.93
N ILE A 383 -4.76 -18.26 -15.87
CA ILE A 383 -3.93 -17.78 -17.00
C ILE A 383 -2.82 -16.84 -16.52
N ASP A 384 -3.10 -15.96 -15.56
CA ASP A 384 -2.09 -15.11 -14.95
C ASP A 384 -1.00 -15.96 -14.24
N ASP A 385 -1.40 -16.96 -13.46
CA ASP A 385 -0.48 -17.90 -12.80
C ASP A 385 0.38 -18.68 -13.80
N LEU A 386 -0.22 -19.23 -14.86
CA LEU A 386 0.51 -19.95 -15.91
C LEU A 386 1.48 -19.05 -16.67
N THR A 387 1.07 -17.81 -16.97
CA THR A 387 1.93 -16.83 -17.65
C THR A 387 3.14 -16.49 -16.79
N TRP A 388 2.91 -16.22 -15.50
CA TRP A 388 3.97 -15.96 -14.55
C TRP A 388 4.90 -17.18 -14.39
N ALA A 389 4.35 -18.37 -14.18
CA ALA A 389 5.09 -19.61 -14.03
C ALA A 389 5.95 -19.93 -15.26
N ALA A 390 5.40 -19.81 -16.48
CA ALA A 390 6.14 -19.97 -17.73
C ALA A 390 7.26 -18.94 -17.87
N GLY A 391 7.03 -17.70 -17.40
CA GLY A 391 8.02 -16.64 -17.36
C GLY A 391 9.17 -16.93 -16.40
N VAL A 392 8.92 -17.65 -15.29
CA VAL A 392 9.96 -18.09 -14.34
C VAL A 392 10.72 -19.30 -14.90
N HIS A 393 10.01 -20.38 -15.23
CA HIS A 393 10.60 -21.57 -15.84
C HIS A 393 9.55 -22.37 -16.63
N PRO A 394 9.86 -22.78 -17.88
CA PRO A 394 8.99 -23.59 -18.74
C PRO A 394 8.20 -24.72 -18.07
N ALA A 395 8.85 -25.52 -17.22
CA ALA A 395 8.22 -26.68 -16.59
C ALA A 395 7.12 -26.32 -15.57
N LEU A 396 7.16 -25.11 -15.00
CA LEU A 396 6.21 -24.71 -13.97
C LEU A 396 4.79 -24.51 -14.52
N ALA A 397 4.66 -24.08 -15.77
CA ALA A 397 3.35 -24.03 -16.42
C ALA A 397 2.70 -25.41 -16.51
N GLN A 398 3.48 -26.48 -16.69
CA GLN A 398 2.94 -27.84 -16.67
C GLN A 398 2.48 -28.21 -15.25
N THR A 399 3.27 -27.89 -14.22
CA THR A 399 2.87 -28.08 -12.82
C THR A 399 1.56 -27.35 -12.49
N GLY A 400 1.38 -26.13 -13.00
CA GLY A 400 0.14 -25.35 -12.82
C GLY A 400 -1.05 -26.02 -13.49
N LEU A 401 -0.89 -26.52 -14.71
CA LEU A 401 -1.94 -27.27 -15.40
C LEU A 401 -2.25 -28.61 -14.75
N ASP A 402 -1.24 -29.37 -14.35
CA ASP A 402 -1.40 -30.65 -13.65
C ASP A 402 -2.17 -30.46 -12.35
N ARG A 403 -1.99 -29.31 -11.69
CA ARG A 403 -2.74 -28.93 -10.51
C ARG A 403 -4.20 -28.58 -10.82
N VAL A 404 -4.48 -27.80 -11.86
CA VAL A 404 -5.86 -27.56 -12.30
C VAL A 404 -6.54 -28.88 -12.67
N LEU A 405 -5.75 -29.83 -13.18
CA LEU A 405 -6.16 -31.18 -13.51
C LEU A 405 -6.16 -32.15 -12.33
N ALA A 406 -5.75 -31.71 -11.14
CA ALA A 406 -5.64 -32.58 -10.00
C ALA A 406 -7.04 -33.00 -9.53
N ASP A 407 -7.15 -34.29 -9.22
CA ASP A 407 -8.34 -34.91 -8.64
C ASP A 407 -9.65 -34.69 -9.43
N PRO A 408 -9.77 -35.25 -10.65
CA PRO A 408 -10.99 -35.14 -11.45
C PRO A 408 -12.26 -35.67 -10.75
N GLU A 409 -12.10 -36.55 -9.75
CA GLU A 409 -13.22 -37.13 -8.99
C GLU A 409 -13.87 -36.14 -8.04
N SER A 410 -13.16 -35.08 -7.61
CA SER A 410 -13.71 -34.03 -6.75
C SER A 410 -14.31 -32.84 -7.49
N TRP A 411 -14.29 -32.85 -8.82
CA TRP A 411 -14.82 -31.74 -9.61
C TRP A 411 -16.34 -31.63 -9.48
N THR A 412 -16.80 -30.52 -8.89
CA THR A 412 -18.23 -30.20 -8.79
C THR A 412 -18.74 -29.55 -10.08
N ARG A 413 -20.08 -29.51 -10.23
CA ARG A 413 -20.71 -28.78 -11.33
C ARG A 413 -20.27 -27.31 -11.37
N GLU A 414 -20.16 -26.67 -10.22
CA GLU A 414 -19.71 -25.29 -10.06
C GLU A 414 -18.26 -25.11 -10.52
N HIS A 415 -17.37 -26.05 -10.18
CA HIS A 415 -15.98 -26.01 -10.62
C HIS A 415 -15.88 -26.14 -12.16
N ILE A 416 -16.59 -27.10 -12.74
CA ILE A 416 -16.57 -27.33 -14.20
C ILE A 416 -17.13 -26.11 -14.95
N THR A 417 -18.29 -25.61 -14.52
CA THR A 417 -18.98 -24.51 -15.22
C THR A 417 -18.39 -23.14 -14.93
N GLY A 418 -17.87 -22.92 -13.72
CA GLY A 418 -17.32 -21.64 -13.26
C GLY A 418 -15.82 -21.46 -13.55
N LEU A 419 -15.03 -22.54 -13.57
CA LEU A 419 -13.58 -22.48 -13.81
C LEU A 419 -13.18 -23.14 -15.13
N LEU A 420 -13.42 -24.45 -15.28
CA LEU A 420 -12.81 -25.23 -16.37
C LEU A 420 -13.34 -24.84 -17.76
N LEU A 421 -14.65 -24.65 -17.91
CA LEU A 421 -15.24 -24.25 -19.20
C LEU A 421 -14.77 -22.85 -19.64
N PRO A 422 -14.84 -21.78 -18.81
CA PRO A 422 -14.29 -20.47 -19.17
C PRO A 422 -12.78 -20.47 -19.42
N LEU A 423 -12.04 -21.43 -18.86
CA LEU A 423 -10.60 -21.56 -19.05
C LEU A 423 -10.23 -22.06 -20.46
N LEU A 424 -11.05 -22.89 -21.11
CA LEU A 424 -10.72 -23.48 -22.41
C LEU A 424 -10.31 -22.47 -23.49
N PRO A 425 -11.14 -21.47 -23.86
CA PRO A 425 -10.77 -20.51 -24.90
C PRO A 425 -9.52 -19.70 -24.51
N GLN A 426 -9.38 -19.34 -23.24
CA GLN A 426 -8.25 -18.57 -22.75
C GLN A 426 -6.95 -19.40 -22.77
N LEU A 427 -7.01 -20.67 -22.35
CA LEU A 427 -5.87 -21.56 -22.38
C LEU A 427 -5.45 -21.91 -23.81
N ARG A 428 -6.40 -22.09 -24.73
CA ARG A 428 -6.07 -22.27 -26.15
C ARG A 428 -5.30 -21.06 -26.70
N ALA A 429 -5.82 -19.85 -26.46
CA ALA A 429 -5.13 -18.62 -26.86
C ALA A 429 -3.74 -18.51 -26.22
N TRP A 430 -3.64 -18.81 -24.91
CA TRP A 430 -2.39 -18.77 -24.16
C TRP A 430 -1.35 -19.78 -24.68
N THR A 431 -1.76 -21.04 -24.91
CA THR A 431 -0.87 -22.10 -25.42
C THR A 431 -0.36 -21.81 -26.82
N VAL A 432 -1.18 -21.21 -27.69
CA VAL A 432 -0.73 -20.72 -29.00
C VAL A 432 0.28 -19.58 -28.85
N ALA A 433 -0.01 -18.59 -28.00
CA ALA A 433 0.88 -17.45 -27.76
C ALA A 433 2.26 -17.86 -27.19
N HIS A 434 2.32 -18.95 -26.44
CA HIS A 434 3.57 -19.47 -25.84
C HIS A 434 4.19 -20.63 -26.62
N ALA A 435 3.67 -20.96 -27.82
CA ALA A 435 4.13 -22.06 -28.67
C ALA A 435 4.11 -23.44 -27.98
N ARG A 436 3.05 -23.73 -27.21
CA ARG A 436 2.84 -25.00 -26.47
C ARG A 436 1.45 -25.61 -26.67
N PRO A 437 1.04 -25.86 -27.92
CA PRO A 437 -0.30 -26.39 -28.21
C PRO A 437 -0.55 -27.80 -27.63
N ASP A 438 0.51 -28.54 -27.28
CA ASP A 438 0.47 -29.85 -26.65
C ASP A 438 -0.11 -29.82 -25.22
N MET A 439 0.07 -28.72 -24.50
CA MET A 439 -0.46 -28.52 -23.15
C MET A 439 -2.00 -28.35 -23.12
N PHE A 440 -2.62 -27.95 -24.24
CA PHE A 440 -4.06 -27.70 -24.29
C PHE A 440 -4.90 -28.99 -24.28
N ALA A 441 -4.46 -30.01 -25.03
CA ALA A 441 -5.30 -31.19 -25.28
C ALA A 441 -5.64 -32.02 -24.03
N PRO A 442 -4.71 -32.25 -23.07
CA PRO A 442 -5.04 -32.92 -21.82
C PRO A 442 -6.17 -32.22 -21.04
N LEU A 443 -6.08 -30.89 -20.88
CA LEU A 443 -7.12 -30.11 -20.19
C LEU A 443 -8.45 -30.18 -20.94
N ALA A 444 -8.45 -29.90 -22.24
CA ALA A 444 -9.66 -29.92 -23.05
C ALA A 444 -10.39 -31.28 -22.95
N ARG A 445 -9.65 -32.40 -23.04
CA ARG A 445 -10.22 -33.74 -22.88
C ARG A 445 -10.83 -33.97 -21.50
N ALA A 446 -10.10 -33.61 -20.44
CA ALA A 446 -10.57 -33.82 -19.08
C ALA A 446 -11.80 -32.97 -18.77
N THR A 447 -11.78 -31.68 -19.13
CA THR A 447 -12.91 -30.76 -18.97
C THR A 447 -14.14 -31.22 -19.73
N VAL A 448 -13.99 -31.62 -21.01
CA VAL A 448 -15.12 -32.06 -21.84
C VAL A 448 -15.71 -33.37 -21.33
N ARG A 449 -14.87 -34.30 -20.88
CA ARG A 449 -15.31 -35.54 -20.24
C ARG A 449 -16.11 -35.25 -18.97
N ALA A 450 -15.55 -34.45 -18.06
CA ALA A 450 -16.21 -34.10 -16.81
C ALA A 450 -17.51 -33.32 -17.04
N TRP A 451 -17.54 -32.42 -18.02
CA TRP A 451 -18.77 -31.75 -18.42
C TRP A 451 -19.81 -32.75 -18.92
N ALA A 452 -19.44 -33.70 -19.78
CA ALA A 452 -20.34 -34.73 -20.29
C ALA A 452 -20.86 -35.68 -19.18
N ASP A 453 -20.03 -35.96 -18.17
CA ASP A 453 -20.35 -36.91 -17.09
C ASP A 453 -21.13 -36.25 -15.93
N HIS A 454 -20.81 -35.02 -15.56
CA HIS A 454 -21.32 -34.37 -14.34
C HIS A 454 -22.25 -33.17 -14.59
N VAL A 455 -22.20 -32.56 -15.77
CA VAL A 455 -22.96 -31.33 -16.07
C VAL A 455 -24.06 -31.61 -17.10
N PHE A 456 -23.71 -32.30 -18.19
CA PHE A 456 -24.64 -32.59 -19.27
C PHE A 456 -25.48 -33.82 -18.97
N ALA A 457 -26.60 -33.62 -18.29
CA ALA A 457 -27.56 -34.69 -18.07
C ALA A 457 -28.16 -35.17 -19.40
N VAL A 458 -28.32 -36.49 -19.55
CA VAL A 458 -29.10 -37.07 -20.65
C VAL A 458 -30.52 -36.52 -20.56
N PRO A 459 -31.06 -35.94 -21.64
CA PRO A 459 -32.40 -35.37 -21.61
C PRO A 459 -33.41 -36.45 -21.22
N ARG A 460 -34.21 -36.17 -20.20
CA ARG A 460 -35.39 -36.99 -19.92
C ARG A 460 -36.38 -36.88 -21.07
N ALA A 461 -37.19 -37.91 -21.24
CA ALA A 461 -38.27 -37.88 -22.21
C ALA A 461 -39.16 -36.67 -21.93
N VAL A 462 -39.38 -35.84 -22.95
CA VAL A 462 -40.20 -34.64 -22.81
C VAL A 462 -41.64 -35.10 -22.66
N ASP A 463 -42.25 -34.77 -21.53
CA ASP A 463 -43.65 -35.05 -21.30
C ASP A 463 -44.55 -34.26 -22.28
N ALA A 464 -45.76 -34.75 -22.50
CA ALA A 464 -46.68 -34.12 -23.45
C ALA A 464 -47.03 -32.68 -23.07
N ALA A 465 -46.98 -32.30 -21.79
CA ALA A 465 -47.30 -30.96 -21.31
C ALA A 465 -46.19 -29.96 -21.64
N VAL A 466 -44.92 -30.34 -21.43
CA VAL A 466 -43.74 -29.57 -21.83
C VAL A 466 -43.68 -29.47 -23.35
N ALA A 467 -43.95 -30.55 -24.09
CA ALA A 467 -44.01 -30.50 -25.55
C ALA A 467 -45.08 -29.51 -26.05
N ALA A 468 -46.29 -29.57 -25.50
CA ALA A 468 -47.38 -28.64 -25.83
C ALA A 468 -47.04 -27.19 -25.46
N ALA A 469 -46.38 -26.98 -24.32
CA ALA A 469 -45.94 -25.65 -23.90
C ALA A 469 -44.81 -25.09 -24.78
N LEU A 470 -43.89 -25.93 -25.27
CA LEU A 470 -42.87 -25.51 -26.22
C LEU A 470 -43.49 -25.10 -27.57
N ASP A 471 -44.51 -25.80 -28.03
CA ASP A 471 -45.30 -25.39 -29.20
C ASP A 471 -46.06 -24.08 -28.94
N GLY A 472 -46.69 -23.96 -27.76
CA GLY A 472 -47.31 -22.71 -27.31
C GLY A 472 -46.34 -21.54 -27.29
N LEU A 473 -45.12 -21.74 -26.77
CA LEU A 473 -44.06 -20.73 -26.81
C LEU A 473 -43.71 -20.31 -28.23
N ARG A 474 -43.75 -21.21 -29.23
CA ARG A 474 -43.52 -20.88 -30.66
C ARG A 474 -44.63 -20.01 -31.22
N ARG A 475 -45.89 -20.25 -30.83
CA ARG A 475 -47.06 -19.45 -31.23
C ARG A 475 -47.18 -18.12 -30.48
N TRP A 476 -46.50 -17.95 -29.34
CA TRP A 476 -46.47 -16.70 -28.61
C TRP A 476 -45.64 -15.64 -29.37
N THR A 477 -46.32 -14.76 -30.12
CA THR A 477 -45.71 -13.75 -31.02
C THR A 477 -45.60 -12.34 -30.45
N CYS A 478 -46.10 -12.07 -29.24
CA CYS A 478 -46.00 -10.73 -28.63
C CYS A 478 -44.54 -10.24 -28.57
N ALA A 479 -44.33 -8.97 -28.93
CA ALA A 479 -43.02 -8.35 -29.04
C ALA A 479 -42.70 -7.35 -27.91
N CYS A 480 -43.60 -7.16 -26.93
CA CYS A 480 -43.32 -6.24 -25.83
C CYS A 480 -42.14 -6.74 -24.97
N THR A 481 -41.38 -5.80 -24.40
CA THR A 481 -40.11 -6.08 -23.70
C THR A 481 -40.24 -7.18 -22.64
N HIS A 482 -41.29 -7.13 -21.80
CA HIS A 482 -41.50 -8.12 -20.75
C HIS A 482 -41.90 -9.50 -21.29
N CYS A 483 -42.72 -9.57 -22.36
CA CYS A 483 -43.06 -10.85 -22.99
C CYS A 483 -41.87 -11.47 -23.72
N ALA A 484 -41.02 -10.65 -24.36
CA ALA A 484 -39.81 -11.13 -25.00
C ALA A 484 -38.85 -11.76 -23.97
N ALA A 485 -38.63 -11.09 -22.84
CA ALA A 485 -37.83 -11.60 -21.73
C ALA A 485 -38.44 -12.86 -21.09
N ALA A 486 -39.75 -12.87 -20.83
CA ALA A 486 -40.47 -14.04 -20.31
C ALA A 486 -40.34 -15.25 -21.24
N ARG A 487 -40.53 -15.04 -22.55
CA ARG A 487 -40.42 -16.09 -23.56
C ARG A 487 -38.98 -16.60 -23.68
N ALA A 488 -37.98 -15.73 -23.60
CA ALA A 488 -36.57 -16.14 -23.57
C ALA A 488 -36.28 -17.01 -22.34
N PHE A 489 -36.63 -16.54 -21.15
CA PHE A 489 -36.47 -17.28 -19.89
C PHE A 489 -37.17 -18.64 -19.88
N LEU A 490 -38.40 -18.74 -20.38
CA LEU A 490 -39.14 -20.01 -20.41
C LEU A 490 -38.61 -20.98 -21.46
N ARG A 491 -38.00 -20.48 -22.55
CA ARG A 491 -37.40 -21.30 -23.59
C ARG A 491 -35.97 -21.75 -23.24
N GLU A 492 -35.23 -20.94 -22.50
CA GLU A 492 -33.77 -21.04 -22.32
C GLU A 492 -33.34 -20.55 -20.93
N GLY A 493 -32.24 -21.09 -20.42
CA GLY A 493 -31.58 -20.60 -19.19
C GLY A 493 -31.60 -21.59 -18.02
N PHE A 494 -30.80 -21.27 -17.01
CA PHE A 494 -30.53 -22.11 -15.83
C PHE A 494 -31.37 -21.76 -14.63
N ASP A 495 -32.12 -20.66 -14.67
CA ASP A 495 -32.90 -20.23 -13.52
C ASP A 495 -34.26 -20.94 -13.46
N VAL A 496 -34.68 -21.27 -12.25
CA VAL A 496 -36.01 -21.86 -11.94
C VAL A 496 -37.08 -20.78 -11.95
N ASP A 497 -36.72 -19.57 -11.53
CA ASP A 497 -37.59 -18.41 -11.54
C ASP A 497 -36.90 -17.17 -12.15
N MET A 498 -37.71 -16.20 -12.58
CA MET A 498 -37.24 -14.91 -13.06
C MET A 498 -38.12 -13.82 -12.47
N GLN A 499 -37.47 -12.77 -11.97
CA GLN A 499 -38.13 -11.63 -11.38
C GLN A 499 -38.08 -10.42 -12.31
N PHE A 500 -39.23 -9.78 -12.49
CA PHE A 500 -39.32 -8.47 -13.10
C PHE A 500 -39.56 -7.40 -12.04
N TYR A 501 -38.76 -6.33 -12.12
CA TYR A 501 -38.89 -5.16 -11.26
C TYR A 501 -39.68 -4.06 -11.99
N ALA A 502 -40.49 -3.31 -11.23
CA ALA A 502 -41.23 -2.14 -11.71
C ALA A 502 -42.13 -2.39 -12.94
N VAL A 503 -42.90 -3.49 -12.95
CA VAL A 503 -43.80 -3.83 -14.07
C VAL A 503 -45.19 -3.30 -13.82
N GLY A 504 -45.57 -2.23 -14.54
CA GLY A 504 -46.88 -1.59 -14.38
C GLY A 504 -48.07 -2.57 -14.45
N PRO A 505 -49.22 -2.27 -13.80
CA PRO A 505 -50.32 -3.22 -13.63
C PRO A 505 -50.89 -3.80 -14.93
N GLU A 506 -50.85 -3.05 -16.03
CA GLU A 506 -51.29 -3.51 -17.36
C GLU A 506 -50.28 -4.48 -17.97
N ALA A 507 -48.99 -4.14 -17.95
CA ALA A 507 -47.91 -5.01 -18.43
C ALA A 507 -47.85 -6.32 -17.63
N LYS A 508 -48.08 -6.25 -16.31
CA LYS A 508 -48.18 -7.42 -15.43
C LYS A 508 -49.33 -8.34 -15.87
N ARG A 509 -50.56 -7.81 -15.92
CA ARG A 509 -51.75 -8.56 -16.36
C ARG A 509 -51.57 -9.14 -17.77
N HIS A 510 -50.91 -8.40 -18.64
CA HIS A 510 -50.59 -8.84 -19.98
C HIS A 510 -49.66 -10.06 -19.96
N VAL A 511 -48.51 -10.00 -19.28
CA VAL A 511 -47.57 -11.13 -19.21
C VAL A 511 -48.22 -12.34 -18.53
N GLU A 512 -48.97 -12.14 -17.45
CA GLU A 512 -49.74 -13.20 -16.78
C GLU A 512 -50.72 -13.88 -17.75
N GLY A 513 -51.48 -13.10 -18.51
CA GLY A 513 -52.42 -13.61 -19.52
C GLY A 513 -51.72 -14.39 -20.63
N GLN A 514 -50.55 -13.94 -21.08
CA GLN A 514 -49.76 -14.64 -22.10
C GLN A 514 -49.18 -15.96 -21.57
N VAL A 515 -48.62 -15.96 -20.35
CA VAL A 515 -48.12 -17.19 -19.70
C VAL A 515 -49.25 -18.20 -19.53
N ALA A 516 -50.42 -17.77 -19.06
CA ALA A 516 -51.60 -18.62 -18.93
C ALA A 516 -52.11 -19.15 -20.29
N ALA A 517 -52.05 -18.34 -21.35
CA ALA A 517 -52.54 -18.75 -22.67
C ALA A 517 -51.64 -19.77 -23.37
N TYR A 518 -50.31 -19.64 -23.24
CA TYR A 518 -49.37 -20.40 -24.08
C TYR A 518 -48.63 -21.52 -23.35
N VAL A 519 -48.46 -21.45 -22.03
CA VAL A 519 -47.63 -22.40 -21.26
C VAL A 519 -48.29 -22.83 -19.94
N ALA A 520 -49.63 -22.80 -19.90
CA ALA A 520 -50.38 -23.28 -18.75
C ALA A 520 -49.93 -24.70 -18.34
N GLY A 521 -49.73 -24.88 -17.03
CA GLY A 521 -49.40 -26.17 -16.44
C GLY A 521 -47.90 -26.45 -16.30
N VAL A 522 -47.02 -25.76 -17.03
CA VAL A 522 -45.56 -25.93 -16.90
C VAL A 522 -44.82 -24.63 -16.57
N ALA A 523 -45.51 -23.50 -16.57
CA ALA A 523 -45.01 -22.25 -16.04
C ALA A 523 -46.13 -21.50 -15.32
N MET A 524 -45.75 -20.67 -14.36
CA MET A 524 -46.71 -19.80 -13.69
C MET A 524 -46.14 -18.42 -13.43
N ALA A 525 -47.01 -17.43 -13.50
CA ALA A 525 -46.73 -16.05 -13.16
C ALA A 525 -47.40 -15.72 -11.82
N ARG A 526 -46.67 -15.11 -10.88
CA ARG A 526 -47.21 -14.66 -9.59
C ARG A 526 -46.75 -13.25 -9.27
N GLU A 527 -47.63 -12.51 -8.62
CA GLU A 527 -47.28 -11.25 -7.99
C GLU A 527 -46.28 -11.48 -6.85
N ASP A 528 -45.16 -10.77 -6.92
CA ASP A 528 -44.20 -10.74 -5.83
C ASP A 528 -44.59 -9.63 -4.84
N ARG A 529 -45.08 -10.02 -3.67
CA ARG A 529 -45.52 -9.07 -2.64
C ARG A 529 -44.36 -8.42 -1.88
N THR A 530 -43.13 -8.91 -2.06
CA THR A 530 -41.95 -8.35 -1.39
C THR A 530 -41.46 -7.06 -2.05
N ILE A 531 -41.92 -6.77 -3.28
CA ILE A 531 -41.54 -5.57 -4.03
C ILE A 531 -42.80 -4.91 -4.58
N PRO A 532 -43.02 -3.60 -4.36
CA PRO A 532 -44.14 -2.88 -4.96
C PRO A 532 -44.09 -3.06 -6.48
N VAL A 533 -45.15 -3.68 -7.04
CA VAL A 533 -45.34 -3.79 -8.48
C VAL A 533 -44.31 -4.73 -9.17
N GLY A 534 -44.02 -5.88 -8.53
CA GLY A 534 -43.18 -6.95 -9.09
C GLY A 534 -43.98 -8.13 -9.67
N LEU A 535 -43.44 -8.76 -10.72
CA LEU A 535 -43.94 -10.02 -11.27
C LEU A 535 -42.82 -11.07 -11.24
N ARG A 536 -43.11 -12.26 -10.73
CA ARG A 536 -42.17 -13.40 -10.74
C ARG A 536 -42.73 -14.56 -11.55
N LEU A 537 -41.92 -15.09 -12.46
CA LEU A 537 -42.23 -16.26 -13.27
C LEU A 537 -41.51 -17.48 -12.70
N TYR A 538 -42.20 -18.62 -12.67
CA TYR A 538 -41.65 -19.89 -12.23
C TYR A 538 -41.81 -20.93 -13.33
N LYS A 539 -40.78 -21.73 -13.56
CA LYS A 539 -40.85 -22.96 -14.36
C LYS A 539 -41.32 -24.12 -13.48
N SER A 540 -42.03 -25.08 -14.05
CA SER A 540 -42.14 -26.41 -13.46
C SER A 540 -40.79 -27.11 -13.51
N ASP A 541 -40.58 -28.10 -12.66
CA ASP A 541 -39.33 -28.89 -12.66
C ASP A 541 -39.05 -29.50 -14.04
N ALA A 542 -40.07 -30.02 -14.73
CA ALA A 542 -39.92 -30.61 -16.06
C ALA A 542 -39.51 -29.57 -17.14
N LEU A 543 -40.11 -28.37 -17.11
CA LEU A 543 -39.71 -27.29 -18.02
C LEU A 543 -38.32 -26.75 -17.68
N HIS A 544 -38.01 -26.63 -16.40
CA HIS A 544 -36.70 -26.22 -15.92
C HIS A 544 -35.61 -27.21 -16.36
N GLU A 545 -35.79 -28.52 -16.13
CA GLU A 545 -34.89 -29.58 -16.59
C GLU A 545 -34.66 -29.52 -18.11
N TYR A 546 -35.74 -29.37 -18.91
CA TYR A 546 -35.62 -29.21 -20.35
C TYR A 546 -34.85 -27.94 -20.75
N SER A 547 -35.17 -26.80 -20.13
CA SER A 547 -34.52 -25.51 -20.45
C SER A 547 -33.04 -25.51 -20.07
N THR A 548 -32.70 -26.13 -18.94
CA THR A 548 -31.33 -26.35 -18.46
C THR A 548 -30.57 -27.26 -19.42
N TRP A 549 -31.14 -28.39 -19.82
CA TRP A 549 -30.54 -29.28 -20.82
C TRP A 549 -30.27 -28.55 -22.14
N LYS A 550 -31.24 -27.77 -22.64
CA LYS A 550 -31.08 -27.00 -23.87
C LYS A 550 -30.00 -25.93 -23.73
N ALA A 551 -29.92 -25.26 -22.59
CA ALA A 551 -28.88 -24.27 -22.31
C ALA A 551 -27.48 -24.92 -22.24
N GLU A 552 -27.34 -26.06 -21.55
CA GLU A 552 -26.08 -26.81 -21.55
C GLU A 552 -25.73 -27.31 -22.95
N ARG A 553 -26.70 -27.72 -23.79
CA ARG A 553 -26.45 -28.12 -25.18
C ARG A 553 -25.86 -26.99 -26.00
N THR A 554 -26.41 -25.78 -25.86
CA THR A 554 -25.85 -24.57 -26.50
C THR A 554 -24.44 -24.29 -25.99
N ARG A 555 -24.22 -24.37 -24.67
CA ARG A 555 -22.89 -24.20 -24.06
C ARG A 555 -21.89 -25.24 -24.55
N GLY A 556 -22.28 -26.52 -24.65
CA GLY A 556 -21.42 -27.59 -25.16
C GLY A 556 -21.03 -27.38 -26.62
N ARG A 557 -21.92 -26.84 -27.46
CA ARG A 557 -21.56 -26.41 -28.82
C ARG A 557 -20.60 -25.23 -28.85
N GLN A 558 -20.75 -24.29 -27.91
CA GLN A 558 -19.78 -23.19 -27.77
C GLN A 558 -18.43 -23.73 -27.33
N MET A 559 -18.39 -24.61 -26.33
CA MET A 559 -17.20 -25.29 -25.84
C MET A 559 -16.44 -26.00 -26.98
N LEU A 560 -17.12 -26.73 -27.87
CA LEU A 560 -16.46 -27.35 -29.02
C LEU A 560 -15.82 -26.31 -29.97
N ARG A 561 -16.46 -25.15 -30.16
CA ARG A 561 -15.90 -24.03 -30.94
C ARG A 561 -14.73 -23.35 -30.23
N ASP A 562 -14.76 -23.28 -28.91
CA ASP A 562 -13.66 -22.75 -28.12
C ASP A 562 -12.42 -23.67 -28.21
N ILE A 563 -12.63 -24.97 -28.44
CA ILE A 563 -11.56 -25.97 -28.61
C ILE A 563 -10.92 -25.93 -30.00
N GLY A 564 -11.70 -25.71 -31.05
CA GLY A 564 -11.20 -25.71 -32.43
C GLY A 564 -12.12 -24.98 -33.41
N GLU A 565 -11.53 -24.47 -34.49
CA GLU A 565 -12.29 -23.76 -35.54
C GLU A 565 -13.09 -24.74 -36.42
N ASP A 566 -12.56 -25.96 -36.60
CA ASP A 566 -13.17 -27.01 -37.41
C ASP A 566 -13.28 -28.36 -36.67
N ASP A 567 -14.10 -29.26 -37.21
CA ASP A 567 -14.34 -30.57 -36.62
C ASP A 567 -13.08 -31.46 -36.56
N ALA A 568 -12.14 -31.28 -37.50
CA ALA A 568 -10.91 -32.05 -37.55
C ALA A 568 -9.97 -31.68 -36.39
N GLU A 569 -9.84 -30.38 -36.09
CA GLU A 569 -9.09 -29.87 -34.95
C GLU A 569 -9.71 -30.34 -33.63
N VAL A 570 -11.03 -30.18 -33.48
CA VAL A 570 -11.74 -30.63 -32.29
C VAL A 570 -11.56 -32.13 -32.08
N ARG A 571 -11.68 -32.94 -33.14
CA ARG A 571 -11.45 -34.38 -33.10
C ARG A 571 -10.00 -34.75 -32.76
N ARG A 572 -9.02 -33.99 -33.26
CA ARG A 572 -7.58 -34.17 -32.94
C ARG A 572 -7.31 -33.89 -31.46
N VAL A 573 -7.87 -32.82 -30.92
CA VAL A 573 -7.68 -32.41 -29.52
C VAL A 573 -8.36 -33.40 -28.57
N LEU A 574 -9.65 -33.69 -28.81
CA LEU A 574 -10.45 -34.53 -27.94
C LEU A 574 -10.16 -36.03 -28.07
N GLY A 575 -9.62 -36.45 -29.21
CA GLY A 575 -9.59 -37.86 -29.59
C GLY A 575 -10.93 -38.32 -30.16
N ALA A 576 -10.88 -39.30 -31.06
CA ALA A 576 -12.04 -39.73 -31.85
C ALA A 576 -13.21 -40.24 -30.98
N GLU A 577 -12.94 -40.97 -29.91
CA GLU A 577 -13.97 -41.56 -29.04
C GLU A 577 -14.74 -40.49 -28.24
N LEU A 578 -14.03 -39.60 -27.55
CA LEU A 578 -14.65 -38.55 -26.75
C LEU A 578 -15.40 -37.55 -27.64
N HIS A 579 -14.82 -37.20 -28.80
CA HIS A 579 -15.49 -36.37 -29.80
C HIS A 579 -16.80 -37.00 -30.27
N ALA A 580 -16.79 -38.26 -30.71
CA ALA A 580 -18.01 -38.96 -31.15
C ALA A 580 -19.07 -39.04 -30.05
N ARG A 581 -18.66 -39.31 -28.80
CA ARG A 581 -19.55 -39.33 -27.64
C ARG A 581 -20.24 -37.98 -27.43
N VAL A 582 -19.48 -36.89 -27.42
CA VAL A 582 -20.00 -35.54 -27.16
C VAL A 582 -20.85 -35.04 -28.33
N VAL A 583 -20.44 -35.28 -29.58
CA VAL A 583 -21.26 -34.96 -30.75
C VAL A 583 -22.59 -35.72 -30.72
N THR A 584 -22.58 -36.99 -30.32
CA THR A 584 -23.82 -37.78 -30.13
C THR A 584 -24.72 -37.16 -29.06
N LEU A 585 -24.15 -36.81 -27.90
CA LEU A 585 -24.87 -36.14 -26.81
C LEU A 585 -25.47 -34.78 -27.24
N LEU A 586 -24.72 -33.99 -28.00
CA LEU A 586 -25.14 -32.68 -28.52
C LEU A 586 -26.09 -32.79 -29.72
N SER A 587 -26.16 -33.95 -30.37
CA SER A 587 -27.08 -34.20 -31.50
C SER A 587 -28.37 -34.86 -31.03
N ALA A 588 -28.36 -35.52 -29.87
CA ALA A 588 -29.53 -36.16 -29.29
C ALA A 588 -30.70 -35.16 -29.19
N GLU A 589 -31.83 -35.56 -29.76
CA GLU A 589 -33.11 -34.93 -29.47
C GLU A 589 -33.73 -35.62 -28.25
N PRO A 590 -34.40 -34.86 -27.37
CA PRO A 590 -35.07 -35.46 -26.24
C PRO A 590 -36.16 -36.40 -26.79
N PRO A 591 -36.19 -37.68 -26.37
CA PRO A 591 -37.21 -38.58 -26.84
C PRO A 591 -38.59 -38.02 -26.43
N LEU A 592 -39.54 -38.02 -27.36
CA LEU A 592 -40.94 -37.75 -27.01
C LEU A 592 -41.39 -38.89 -26.11
N ALA A 593 -41.89 -38.57 -24.91
CA ALA A 593 -42.49 -39.59 -24.06
C ALA A 593 -43.61 -40.27 -24.86
N ALA A 594 -43.54 -41.60 -25.02
CA ALA A 594 -44.64 -42.34 -25.59
C ALA A 594 -45.92 -41.98 -24.81
N PRO A 595 -47.10 -41.91 -25.46
CA PRO A 595 -48.36 -41.57 -24.80
C PRO A 595 -48.76 -42.68 -23.81
N GLY A 596 -48.08 -42.70 -22.66
CA GLY A 596 -48.41 -43.53 -21.52
C GLY A 596 -49.56 -42.90 -20.77
N LYS A 597 -50.50 -43.72 -20.30
CA LYS A 597 -51.66 -43.29 -19.51
C LYS A 597 -51.20 -42.51 -18.27
N ALA A 598 -51.15 -41.19 -18.38
CA ALA A 598 -50.71 -40.29 -17.33
C ALA A 598 -51.62 -40.45 -16.09
N LYS A 599 -51.06 -40.93 -14.98
CA LYS A 599 -51.70 -40.78 -13.67
C LYS A 599 -51.64 -39.29 -13.33
N SER A 600 -52.79 -38.63 -13.38
CA SER A 600 -53.01 -37.25 -12.95
C SER A 600 -52.62 -37.05 -11.48
N GLN A 601 -51.34 -36.81 -11.22
CA GLN A 601 -50.84 -36.22 -9.98
C GLN A 601 -50.20 -34.87 -10.34
N ALA A 602 -51.02 -33.86 -10.65
CA ALA A 602 -50.54 -32.51 -10.94
C ALA A 602 -51.12 -31.51 -9.92
N PHE A 603 -50.23 -30.67 -9.38
CA PHE A 603 -50.47 -29.45 -8.58
C PHE A 603 -50.95 -29.52 -7.13
N GLY A 604 -51.28 -30.69 -6.57
CA GLY A 604 -51.71 -30.79 -5.16
C GLY A 604 -50.61 -30.55 -4.11
N ALA A 605 -49.38 -31.02 -4.35
CA ALA A 605 -48.33 -31.05 -3.32
C ALA A 605 -47.60 -29.70 -3.14
N ALA A 606 -47.39 -28.93 -4.21
CA ALA A 606 -46.78 -27.59 -4.10
C ALA A 606 -47.68 -26.58 -3.36
N ARG A 607 -49.00 -26.82 -3.34
CA ARG A 607 -49.97 -26.01 -2.59
C ARG A 607 -49.89 -26.25 -1.07
N GLN A 608 -49.43 -27.41 -0.62
CA GLN A 608 -49.24 -27.73 0.81
C GLN A 608 -47.84 -27.36 1.33
N ALA A 609 -46.79 -27.41 0.51
CA ALA A 609 -45.44 -27.01 0.94
C ALA A 609 -45.30 -25.49 1.15
N ALA A 610 -45.89 -24.65 0.28
CA ALA A 610 -45.83 -23.19 0.43
C ALA A 610 -46.75 -22.63 1.52
N ALA A 611 -47.83 -23.34 1.88
CA ALA A 611 -48.72 -22.96 2.98
C ALA A 611 -48.15 -23.33 4.37
N SER A 612 -47.22 -24.28 4.44
CA SER A 612 -46.62 -24.74 5.70
C SER A 612 -45.34 -23.98 6.09
N THR A 613 -44.70 -23.25 5.17
CA THR A 613 -43.54 -22.38 5.49
C THR A 613 -43.93 -20.97 5.92
N ALA A 614 -45.16 -20.51 5.65
CA ALA A 614 -45.62 -19.16 5.98
C ALA A 614 -46.15 -18.99 7.42
N ASN A 615 -46.26 -20.08 8.21
CA ASN A 615 -46.88 -20.05 9.54
C ASN A 615 -46.03 -20.66 10.67
N ARG A 616 -44.71 -20.76 10.52
CA ARG A 616 -43.80 -21.10 11.63
C ARG A 616 -42.82 -19.96 11.89
N LEU A 617 -43.21 -19.07 12.79
CA LEU A 617 -42.25 -18.36 13.65
C LEU A 617 -41.60 -19.41 14.59
N PRO A 618 -40.27 -19.57 14.63
CA PRO A 618 -39.63 -20.24 15.73
C PRO A 618 -39.45 -19.24 16.87
N GLY A 619 -40.37 -19.28 17.83
CA GLY A 619 -40.10 -18.85 19.19
C GLY A 619 -39.27 -19.91 19.91
N ASN A 620 -38.24 -19.45 20.63
CA ASN A 620 -37.44 -20.16 21.63
C ASN A 620 -36.61 -21.37 21.16
N ILE A 621 -35.34 -21.12 20.85
CA ILE A 621 -34.26 -22.08 21.11
C ILE A 621 -33.42 -21.57 22.28
N VAL A 622 -33.40 -22.42 23.30
CA VAL A 622 -32.61 -22.33 24.53
C VAL A 622 -31.12 -22.37 24.19
N ARG A 623 -30.37 -21.45 24.81
CA ARG A 623 -28.90 -21.41 24.89
C ARG A 623 -28.33 -22.76 25.33
N THR A 624 -27.41 -23.29 24.54
CA THR A 624 -26.29 -24.09 25.06
C THR A 624 -24.97 -23.44 24.65
N ARG A 625 -24.09 -23.29 25.64
CA ARG A 625 -22.75 -22.68 25.59
C ARG A 625 -21.79 -23.53 24.75
N GLY A 626 -20.86 -22.87 24.06
CA GLY A 626 -19.58 -23.49 23.71
C GLY A 626 -18.88 -22.91 22.49
N SER A 627 -18.17 -21.80 22.66
CA SER A 627 -16.82 -21.52 22.13
C SER A 627 -16.60 -20.01 22.01
N GLU A 628 -15.62 -19.53 22.78
CA GLU A 628 -15.14 -18.16 22.79
C GLU A 628 -14.41 -17.84 21.49
N VAL A 629 -14.88 -16.80 20.79
CA VAL A 629 -14.03 -15.99 19.92
C VAL A 629 -14.19 -14.55 20.39
N ALA A 630 -13.09 -13.97 20.84
CA ALA A 630 -13.03 -12.62 21.39
C ALA A 630 -13.40 -11.58 20.32
N VAL A 631 -14.44 -10.80 20.61
CA VAL A 631 -14.84 -9.62 19.83
C VAL A 631 -14.10 -8.41 20.38
N LEU A 632 -13.25 -7.80 19.55
CA LEU A 632 -12.68 -6.46 19.76
C LEU A 632 -13.75 -5.38 19.49
N PRO A 633 -13.76 -4.26 20.24
CA PRO A 633 -14.83 -3.25 20.15
C PRO A 633 -14.68 -2.30 18.96
N ALA A 634 -15.83 -1.96 18.37
CA ALA A 634 -15.99 -1.00 17.30
C ALA A 634 -15.74 0.46 17.77
N ALA A 635 -14.86 1.18 17.06
CA ALA A 635 -14.75 2.62 17.16
C ALA A 635 -14.49 3.27 15.79
N LYS A 636 -15.30 4.30 15.50
CA LYS A 636 -15.13 5.39 14.53
C LYS A 636 -15.28 5.09 13.03
N ARG A 637 -16.49 5.36 12.52
CA ARG A 637 -16.71 5.98 11.21
C ARG A 637 -17.29 7.38 11.40
N ARG A 638 -16.51 8.43 11.10
CA ARG A 638 -16.98 9.77 10.72
C ARG A 638 -15.81 10.57 10.13
N ARG A 639 -15.96 10.95 8.86
CA ARG A 639 -15.39 12.09 8.11
C ARG A 639 -14.81 11.65 6.76
N LEU A 640 -15.57 11.92 5.70
CA LEU A 640 -15.09 12.31 4.38
C LEU A 640 -16.19 13.17 3.77
N GLU A 641 -16.07 14.49 3.95
CA GLU A 641 -16.62 15.58 3.12
C GLU A 641 -15.79 16.82 3.50
N SER A 642 -14.68 17.04 2.77
CA SER A 642 -13.93 18.30 2.59
C SER A 642 -13.05 18.12 1.36
#